data_AF-C5J734-F1
#
_entry.id   AF-C5J734-F1
#
_cell.length_a   1.000
_cell.length_b   1.000
_cell.length_c   1.000
_cell.angle_alpha   90.00
_cell.angle_beta   90.00
_cell.angle_gamma   90.00
#
_symmetry.space_group_name_H-M   'P 1'
#
loop_
_entity.id
_entity.type
_entity.pdbx_description
1 polymer ?
#
loop_
_entity_poly.entity_id
_entity_poly.type
_entity_poly.pdbx_seq_one_letter_code
_entity_poly.pdbx_strand_id
1 'polypeptide(L)'
;MEIEMKIDIIKFRDILKELDMDKPWIVGTNIYSYIQKFSLFVEHNISNINSDDVLEVKQTYPNLSNQFNVTYLQDQMITGKSYSAVRQFLDTLLSFELIKKETYNSFKFNSKFVEFLGKTDLELIDQIREYVNVKLLYCLKKYILNTLVKYKEENIDTEHTKQEGKFWWNILIEFWIADKENDGRESKYLLDRFDLDNQTQESKRFFKKVVEEFFFSEKYKEKTYKIIKEFNQLFKKNLGINLSNVWSYNKIKQQKQNLSIDIKIKGFIGDDKNQPNIKPLSIYTFFNLDAASNYALPIFQRTYVWDTTIIGSMFESIFEDFEKNKEGNCSFSYLNTIIFTWINHSYAILDGQQRITSLIIITIALIRYSQHFGNKVENINIERYVSYNKIKKIIENFKKSDDNYNDLSSIWEGDKSSIKNIRFKDNYNFICDIIDNKFKNNFDQLQEFILYFYNKVFFIFAYLTNQEDEQTTRIFQNLNQYGKPLGVLDLFRNYIYQKYNGEKEKKDEIINKYNETFNLYFRKNARQDQDENIKNIITFVDSTLIKYGMFSEIDEINKNYNNKTTATILKLQYLFDYYEKNLQIKSDVLHELLHDLLIFDYVSGKAKYDESKFNIREMLSWLNDNNQYKYKQQNLDKLFNNEFISIQIKNLSNNGRKSVFTSLITLIIQKLDLFSNQSKNYIEFSKFLAIIERFTLIWDVNFEGQSLTNSIQRICGDIIGYDSNNFEQKTTRDFIYKQLLASINVNVEKIYDDFEYEKNLISRIHQNLEEKFIHTSSKKQSNDDAKRFIIQRVIQITKNNNPLYYDGREQDNNSYIKMTFDHILPQKQPAELKVKFKSEEEYNIYVNKIGNGRLLSKKDNSSKGNNINKQDALEITNYNYTVKGISSKQPMKILDLNGQQLIIQNKYLELLSQPNLKTAPLEEIKQIIDTRSTQILSAYLSIFFAYHWDN
;
A
#
# COMPACT_ATOMS: atom_id res chain seq x y z
N MET A 1 33.82 -46.55 34.55
CA MET A 1 32.39 -46.49 34.16
C MET A 1 32.09 -45.45 33.09
N GLU A 2 32.59 -44.20 33.13
CA GLU A 2 32.35 -43.22 32.04
C GLU A 2 33.04 -43.52 30.69
N ILE A 3 34.11 -44.33 30.69
CA ILE A 3 34.90 -44.64 29.49
C ILE A 3 34.26 -45.76 28.65
N GLU A 4 33.59 -46.74 29.27
CA GLU A 4 32.84 -47.79 28.54
C GLU A 4 31.61 -47.21 27.83
N MET A 5 30.90 -46.24 28.45
CA MET A 5 29.76 -45.55 27.82
C MET A 5 30.14 -44.76 26.56
N LYS A 6 31.40 -44.32 26.40
CA LYS A 6 31.84 -43.54 25.23
C LYS A 6 32.00 -44.39 23.98
N ILE A 7 32.36 -45.67 24.13
CA ILE A 7 32.62 -46.57 22.98
C ILE A 7 31.30 -47.07 22.38
N ASP A 8 30.25 -47.24 23.18
CA ASP A 8 28.95 -47.74 22.70
C ASP A 8 28.12 -46.69 21.92
N ILE A 9 28.21 -45.40 22.28
CA ILE A 9 27.42 -44.35 21.61
C ILE A 9 27.95 -44.02 20.21
N ILE A 10 29.27 -44.06 20.01
CA ILE A 10 29.87 -43.82 18.68
C ILE A 10 29.49 -44.95 17.73
N LYS A 11 29.65 -46.21 18.14
CA LYS A 11 29.21 -47.38 17.36
C LYS A 11 27.72 -47.31 17.03
N PHE A 12 26.89 -46.89 17.99
CA PHE A 12 25.46 -46.75 17.78
C PHE A 12 25.09 -45.60 16.81
N ARG A 13 25.81 -44.48 16.85
CA ARG A 13 25.69 -43.40 15.86
C ARG A 13 26.05 -43.87 14.45
N ASP A 14 27.07 -44.71 14.32
CA ASP A 14 27.48 -45.25 13.02
C ASP A 14 26.42 -46.24 12.47
N ILE A 15 25.80 -47.05 13.33
CA ILE A 15 24.65 -47.90 12.96
C ILE A 15 23.48 -47.05 12.43
N LEU A 16 23.15 -45.93 13.09
CA LEU A 16 22.08 -45.04 12.64
C LEU A 16 22.39 -44.41 11.27
N LYS A 17 23.67 -44.11 11.00
CA LYS A 17 24.15 -43.61 9.70
C LYS A 17 24.02 -44.64 8.61
N GLU A 18 24.40 -45.89 8.89
CA GLU A 18 24.30 -47.00 7.94
C GLU A 18 22.84 -47.30 7.60
N LEU A 19 21.92 -47.08 8.53
CA LEU A 19 20.47 -47.21 8.33
C LEU A 19 19.80 -45.94 7.74
N ASP A 20 20.55 -44.85 7.48
CA ASP A 20 20.07 -43.50 7.08
C ASP A 20 18.99 -42.92 8.02
N MET A 21 18.96 -43.40 9.25
CA MET A 21 18.10 -42.90 10.34
C MET A 21 18.74 -41.72 11.07
N ASP A 22 20.03 -41.50 10.87
CA ASP A 22 20.78 -40.40 11.45
C ASP A 22 20.41 -39.04 10.85
N LYS A 23 19.59 -38.96 9.79
CA LYS A 23 19.20 -37.71 9.10
C LYS A 23 17.72 -37.38 9.29
N PRO A 24 17.31 -36.10 9.20
CA PRO A 24 15.91 -35.75 9.25
C PRO A 24 15.20 -36.27 8.00
N TRP A 25 13.95 -36.70 8.16
CA TRP A 25 13.12 -37.03 7.00
C TRP A 25 12.77 -35.73 6.25
N ILE A 26 13.20 -35.63 4.99
CA ILE A 26 12.98 -34.43 4.18
C ILE A 26 11.54 -34.45 3.67
N VAL A 27 10.69 -33.63 4.29
CA VAL A 27 9.28 -33.47 3.94
C VAL A 27 8.99 -32.02 3.59
N GLY A 28 8.26 -31.77 2.50
CA GLY A 28 7.96 -30.40 2.06
C GLY A 28 6.83 -29.70 2.84
N THR A 29 6.26 -30.37 3.85
CA THR A 29 5.06 -29.94 4.58
C THR A 29 4.97 -30.64 5.93
N ASN A 30 4.25 -30.05 6.88
CA ASN A 30 4.02 -30.65 8.20
C ASN A 30 3.22 -31.95 8.08
N ILE A 31 3.66 -33.00 8.81
CA ILE A 31 3.03 -34.32 8.83
C ILE A 31 1.56 -34.27 9.25
N TYR A 32 1.21 -33.42 10.22
CA TYR A 32 -0.17 -33.22 10.66
C TYR A 32 -1.08 -32.72 9.52
N SER A 33 -0.57 -31.86 8.63
CA SER A 33 -1.34 -31.40 7.47
C SER A 33 -1.63 -32.50 6.45
N TYR A 34 -0.76 -33.50 6.31
CA TYR A 34 -1.05 -34.67 5.50
C TYR A 34 -2.18 -35.50 6.12
N ILE A 35 -2.14 -35.71 7.43
CA ILE A 35 -3.19 -36.45 8.14
C ILE A 35 -4.53 -35.71 8.11
N GLN A 36 -4.55 -34.38 8.24
CA GLN A 36 -5.78 -33.58 8.09
C GLN A 36 -6.38 -33.69 6.68
N LYS A 37 -5.54 -33.72 5.65
CA LYS A 37 -6.05 -33.89 4.27
C LYS A 37 -6.60 -35.29 4.04
N PHE A 38 -5.93 -36.30 4.60
CA PHE A 38 -6.43 -37.66 4.55
C PHE A 38 -7.73 -37.80 5.35
N SER A 39 -7.85 -37.17 6.53
CA SER A 39 -9.10 -37.20 7.30
C SER A 39 -10.23 -36.54 6.53
N LEU A 40 -10.07 -35.31 6.02
CA LEU A 40 -11.13 -34.64 5.24
C LEU A 40 -11.56 -35.46 4.01
N PHE A 41 -10.61 -36.14 3.38
CA PHE A 41 -10.89 -36.99 2.22
C PHE A 41 -11.70 -38.24 2.58
N VAL A 42 -11.30 -38.92 3.65
CA VAL A 42 -11.93 -40.15 4.15
C VAL A 42 -13.29 -39.82 4.80
N GLU A 43 -13.44 -38.65 5.42
CA GLU A 43 -14.64 -38.19 6.11
C GLU A 43 -15.87 -38.13 5.21
N HIS A 44 -15.69 -37.70 3.96
CA HIS A 44 -16.78 -37.64 2.97
C HIS A 44 -17.26 -39.01 2.47
N ASN A 45 -16.50 -40.09 2.72
CA ASN A 45 -16.82 -41.44 2.25
C ASN A 45 -16.75 -42.50 3.35
N ILE A 46 -16.73 -42.10 4.63
CA ILE A 46 -16.37 -42.97 5.75
C ILE A 46 -17.25 -44.25 5.84
N SER A 47 -18.51 -44.17 5.43
CA SER A 47 -19.46 -45.29 5.38
C SER A 47 -19.19 -46.31 4.27
N ASN A 48 -18.40 -45.94 3.27
CA ASN A 48 -18.16 -46.69 2.04
C ASN A 48 -16.71 -47.18 1.93
N ILE A 49 -15.89 -47.02 2.99
CA ILE A 49 -14.48 -47.45 2.97
C ILE A 49 -14.38 -48.91 3.39
N ASN A 50 -13.76 -49.71 2.53
CA ASN A 50 -13.41 -51.10 2.73
C ASN A 50 -11.87 -51.28 2.60
N SER A 51 -11.33 -52.27 3.29
CA SER A 51 -9.93 -52.68 3.16
C SER A 51 -9.54 -53.16 1.76
N ASP A 52 -10.51 -53.53 0.91
CA ASP A 52 -10.28 -53.88 -0.49
C ASP A 52 -10.16 -52.66 -1.40
N ASP A 53 -10.49 -51.45 -0.93
CA ASP A 53 -10.47 -50.28 -1.77
C ASP A 53 -9.06 -49.81 -2.09
N VAL A 54 -8.87 -49.44 -3.36
CA VAL A 54 -7.57 -49.12 -3.93
C VAL A 54 -7.39 -47.61 -4.12
N LEU A 55 -6.26 -47.11 -3.63
CA LEU A 55 -5.72 -45.78 -3.84
C LEU A 55 -4.63 -45.86 -4.91
N GLU A 56 -4.85 -45.20 -6.05
CA GLU A 56 -3.89 -45.18 -7.17
C GLU A 56 -3.27 -43.79 -7.37
N VAL A 57 -1.97 -43.76 -7.68
CA VAL A 57 -1.27 -42.54 -8.12
C VAL A 57 -1.42 -42.36 -9.63
N LYS A 58 -2.07 -41.27 -10.07
CA LYS A 58 -2.29 -40.93 -11.49
C LYS A 58 -1.71 -39.58 -11.86
N GLN A 59 -1.18 -39.45 -13.07
CA GLN A 59 -0.75 -38.17 -13.63
C GLN A 59 -1.91 -37.51 -14.37
N THR A 60 -2.13 -36.21 -14.13
CA THR A 60 -3.19 -35.42 -14.79
C THR A 60 -2.62 -34.65 -15.97
N TYR A 61 -3.25 -34.79 -17.13
CA TYR A 61 -3.02 -34.05 -18.38
C TYR A 61 -1.55 -33.85 -18.79
N PRO A 62 -1.01 -34.70 -19.70
CA PRO A 62 0.41 -34.70 -20.06
C PRO A 62 0.95 -33.38 -20.63
N ASN A 63 0.09 -32.49 -21.15
CA ASN A 63 0.54 -31.40 -22.03
C ASN A 63 0.51 -29.99 -21.43
N LEU A 64 0.00 -29.77 -20.21
CA LEU A 64 -0.13 -28.39 -19.66
C LEU A 64 0.23 -28.24 -18.16
N SER A 65 0.44 -29.32 -17.40
CA SER A 65 0.97 -29.24 -16.02
C SER A 65 1.47 -30.60 -15.49
N ASN A 66 2.70 -30.68 -14.97
CA ASN A 66 3.24 -31.87 -14.29
C ASN A 66 2.64 -32.08 -12.88
N GLN A 67 1.34 -32.37 -12.81
CA GLN A 67 0.61 -32.60 -11.57
C GLN A 67 0.19 -34.06 -11.43
N PHE A 68 0.38 -34.63 -10.24
CA PHE A 68 0.03 -36.00 -9.86
C PHE A 68 -1.04 -35.96 -8.79
N ASN A 69 -1.96 -36.92 -8.84
CA ASN A 69 -3.06 -37.07 -7.90
C ASN A 69 -3.10 -38.48 -7.33
N VAL A 70 -3.57 -38.62 -6.09
CA VAL A 70 -4.03 -39.92 -5.56
C VAL A 70 -5.55 -39.97 -5.76
N THR A 71 -6.02 -40.96 -6.49
CA THR A 71 -7.45 -41.15 -6.78
C THR A 71 -8.02 -42.29 -5.95
N TYR A 72 -9.23 -42.06 -5.44
CA TYR A 72 -10.10 -43.03 -4.76
C TYR A 72 -11.48 -42.95 -5.40
N LEU A 73 -12.15 -44.09 -5.58
CA LEU A 73 -13.52 -44.20 -6.10
C LEU A 73 -13.82 -43.25 -7.28
N GLN A 74 -13.36 -43.65 -8.46
CA GLN A 74 -13.62 -43.09 -9.80
C GLN A 74 -13.55 -41.57 -10.06
N ASP A 75 -13.59 -40.63 -9.11
CA ASP A 75 -13.54 -39.18 -9.42
C ASP A 75 -13.11 -38.23 -8.27
N GLN A 76 -12.73 -38.73 -7.08
CA GLN A 76 -12.26 -37.83 -6.00
C GLN A 76 -10.72 -37.77 -5.93
N MET A 77 -10.17 -36.57 -6.13
CA MET A 77 -8.73 -36.30 -6.17
C MET A 77 -8.20 -35.76 -4.85
N ILE A 78 -7.22 -36.44 -4.25
CA ILE A 78 -6.37 -35.84 -3.21
C ILE A 78 -5.23 -35.08 -3.89
N THR A 79 -5.55 -33.86 -4.35
CA THR A 79 -4.61 -32.75 -4.67
C THR A 79 -3.70 -32.87 -5.90
N GLY A 80 -3.78 -31.90 -6.82
CA GLY A 80 -2.87 -31.74 -7.97
C GLY A 80 -1.53 -31.11 -7.58
N LYS A 81 -0.62 -31.89 -6.99
CA LYS A 81 0.73 -31.45 -6.56
C LYS A 81 1.84 -32.18 -7.34
N SER A 82 3.10 -31.84 -7.06
CA SER A 82 4.27 -32.56 -7.62
C SER A 82 4.31 -34.02 -7.15
N TYR A 83 4.92 -34.91 -7.94
CA TYR A 83 5.09 -36.33 -7.61
C TYR A 83 5.75 -36.57 -6.24
N SER A 84 6.75 -35.74 -5.89
CA SER A 84 7.46 -35.82 -4.61
C SER A 84 6.54 -35.58 -3.40
N ALA A 85 5.62 -34.62 -3.50
CA ALA A 85 4.67 -34.34 -2.43
C ALA A 85 3.64 -35.46 -2.26
N VAL A 86 3.20 -36.07 -3.37
CA VAL A 86 2.30 -37.23 -3.36
C VAL A 86 2.96 -38.44 -2.72
N ARG A 87 4.25 -38.69 -3.00
CA ARG A 87 5.00 -39.78 -2.36
C ARG A 87 5.15 -39.58 -0.86
N GLN A 88 5.58 -38.39 -0.43
CA GLN A 88 5.69 -38.06 1.01
C GLN A 88 4.36 -38.21 1.76
N PHE A 89 3.24 -37.83 1.12
CA PHE A 89 1.90 -38.03 1.68
C PHE A 89 1.61 -39.52 1.91
N LEU A 90 1.82 -40.37 0.90
CA LEU A 90 1.58 -41.83 1.01
C LEU A 90 2.53 -42.50 2.02
N ASP A 91 3.80 -42.13 2.03
CA ASP A 91 4.80 -42.66 2.97
C ASP A 91 4.44 -42.32 4.43
N THR A 92 3.81 -41.14 4.65
CA THR A 92 3.28 -40.74 5.96
C THR A 92 2.13 -41.68 6.39
N LEU A 93 1.19 -41.96 5.47
CA LEU A 93 0.05 -42.83 5.77
C LEU A 93 0.47 -44.29 6.00
N LEU A 94 1.48 -44.78 5.26
CA LEU A 94 2.10 -46.09 5.48
C LEU A 94 2.76 -46.15 6.87
N SER A 95 3.52 -45.12 7.24
CA SER A 95 4.22 -45.06 8.54
C SER A 95 3.28 -45.11 9.74
N PHE A 96 2.07 -44.54 9.60
CA PHE A 96 1.01 -44.61 10.61
C PHE A 96 0.11 -45.86 10.51
N GLU A 97 0.41 -46.79 9.60
CA GLU A 97 -0.40 -48.00 9.39
C GLU A 97 -1.86 -47.70 9.02
N LEU A 98 -2.12 -46.60 8.30
CA LEU A 98 -3.45 -46.22 7.81
C LEU A 98 -3.74 -46.90 6.47
N ILE A 99 -2.71 -47.07 5.65
CA ILE A 99 -2.76 -47.78 4.36
C ILE A 99 -1.66 -48.84 4.29
N LYS A 100 -1.72 -49.70 3.27
CA LYS A 100 -0.71 -50.72 2.93
C LYS A 100 -0.40 -50.66 1.44
N LYS A 101 0.84 -50.93 1.08
CA LYS A 101 1.28 -50.97 -0.32
C LYS A 101 0.90 -52.30 -0.96
N GLU A 102 0.28 -52.25 -2.13
CA GLU A 102 -0.07 -53.44 -2.93
C GLU A 102 0.87 -53.57 -4.15
N THR A 103 1.06 -52.47 -4.89
CA THR A 103 2.05 -52.37 -5.97
C THR A 103 2.81 -51.05 -5.89
N TYR A 104 3.65 -50.73 -6.88
CA TYR A 104 4.43 -49.48 -6.87
C TYR A 104 3.55 -48.20 -6.84
N ASN A 105 2.38 -48.24 -7.50
CA ASN A 105 1.44 -47.11 -7.60
C ASN A 105 0.06 -47.39 -6.98
N SER A 106 -0.15 -48.56 -6.38
CA SER A 106 -1.42 -48.99 -5.77
C SER A 106 -1.25 -49.25 -4.27
N PHE A 107 -2.19 -48.72 -3.48
CA PHE A 107 -2.26 -48.87 -2.03
C PHE A 107 -3.68 -49.24 -1.60
N LYS A 108 -3.82 -49.96 -0.50
CA LYS A 108 -5.12 -50.32 0.10
C LYS A 108 -5.24 -49.78 1.51
N PHE A 109 -6.46 -49.57 2.00
CA PHE A 109 -6.65 -49.22 3.41
C PHE A 109 -6.22 -50.37 4.32
N ASN A 110 -5.62 -50.05 5.47
CA ASN A 110 -5.24 -51.07 6.44
C ASN A 110 -6.50 -51.66 7.09
N SER A 111 -6.72 -52.97 6.98
CA SER A 111 -7.92 -53.61 7.57
C SER A 111 -8.11 -53.28 9.05
N LYS A 112 -7.02 -53.18 9.84
CA LYS A 112 -7.12 -52.83 11.27
C LYS A 112 -7.52 -51.37 11.50
N PHE A 113 -7.20 -50.49 10.57
CA PHE A 113 -7.63 -49.09 10.62
C PHE A 113 -9.10 -49.00 10.22
N VAL A 114 -9.53 -49.66 9.14
CA VAL A 114 -10.93 -49.70 8.71
C VAL A 114 -11.83 -50.29 9.81
N GLU A 115 -11.42 -51.39 10.43
CA GLU A 115 -12.13 -51.96 11.59
C GLU A 115 -12.18 -51.02 12.81
N PHE A 116 -11.25 -50.05 12.91
CA PHE A 116 -11.24 -49.07 13.99
C PHE A 116 -12.18 -47.90 13.69
N LEU A 117 -12.42 -47.59 12.41
CA LEU A 117 -13.33 -46.53 11.98
C LEU A 117 -14.78 -46.83 12.36
N GLY A 118 -15.50 -45.80 12.81
CA GLY A 118 -16.93 -45.89 13.12
C GLY A 118 -17.29 -46.54 14.45
N LYS A 119 -16.30 -46.81 15.32
CA LYS A 119 -16.52 -47.33 16.69
C LYS A 119 -16.82 -46.24 17.73
N THR A 120 -16.80 -44.96 17.34
CA THR A 120 -17.01 -43.80 18.22
C THR A 120 -17.73 -42.67 17.49
N ASP A 121 -18.38 -41.78 18.24
CA ASP A 121 -19.01 -40.54 17.73
C ASP A 121 -17.98 -39.40 17.50
N LEU A 122 -16.69 -39.70 17.55
CA LEU A 122 -15.62 -38.71 17.40
C LEU A 122 -15.44 -38.32 15.93
N GLU A 123 -15.00 -37.09 15.69
CA GLU A 123 -14.53 -36.68 14.35
C GLU A 123 -13.42 -37.62 13.87
N LEU A 124 -13.35 -37.83 12.56
CA LEU A 124 -12.45 -38.82 11.97
C LEU A 124 -10.97 -38.55 12.29
N ILE A 125 -10.57 -37.28 12.39
CA ILE A 125 -9.20 -36.92 12.78
C ILE A 125 -8.87 -37.39 14.20
N ASP A 126 -9.83 -37.36 15.12
CA ASP A 126 -9.69 -37.85 16.49
C ASP A 126 -9.73 -39.38 16.55
N GLN A 127 -10.48 -40.04 15.67
CA GLN A 127 -10.40 -41.50 15.50
C GLN A 127 -9.02 -41.94 15.00
N ILE A 128 -8.46 -41.23 13.99
CA ILE A 128 -7.08 -41.48 13.52
C ILE A 128 -6.08 -41.25 14.64
N ARG A 129 -6.24 -40.15 15.40
CA ARG A 129 -5.41 -39.83 16.56
C ARG A 129 -5.43 -40.95 17.60
N GLU A 130 -6.61 -41.46 17.93
CA GLU A 130 -6.76 -42.54 18.90
C GLU A 130 -6.15 -43.85 18.40
N TYR A 131 -6.37 -44.22 17.13
CA TYR A 131 -5.77 -45.38 16.50
C TYR A 131 -4.24 -45.34 16.56
N VAL A 132 -3.64 -44.21 16.19
CA VAL A 132 -2.19 -44.01 16.20
C VAL A 132 -1.63 -44.08 17.62
N ASN A 133 -2.29 -43.48 18.63
CA ASN A 133 -1.87 -43.58 20.03
C ASN A 133 -1.89 -45.02 20.56
N VAL A 134 -2.92 -45.80 20.19
CA VAL A 134 -3.00 -47.22 20.55
C VAL A 134 -1.86 -48.01 19.90
N LYS A 135 -1.42 -47.62 18.70
CA LYS A 135 -0.34 -48.27 17.95
C LYS A 135 1.07 -47.79 18.28
N LEU A 136 1.22 -46.71 19.06
CA LEU A 136 2.52 -46.06 19.29
C LEU A 136 3.62 -47.06 19.69
N LEU A 137 3.41 -47.85 20.74
CA LEU A 137 4.39 -48.81 21.23
C LEU A 137 4.71 -49.88 20.16
N TYR A 138 3.71 -50.33 19.41
CA TYR A 138 3.89 -51.29 18.32
C TYR A 138 4.78 -50.72 17.21
N CYS A 139 4.53 -49.48 16.78
CA CYS A 139 5.30 -48.84 15.73
C CYS A 139 6.76 -48.58 16.16
N LEU A 140 6.98 -48.08 17.38
CA LEU A 140 8.33 -47.90 17.92
C LEU A 140 9.09 -49.24 18.00
N LYS A 141 8.43 -50.32 18.42
CA LYS A 141 9.04 -51.66 18.41
C LYS A 141 9.36 -52.13 16.99
N LYS A 142 8.38 -52.06 16.08
CA LYS A 142 8.49 -52.58 14.71
C LYS A 142 9.56 -51.87 13.90
N TYR A 143 9.54 -50.53 13.91
CA TYR A 143 10.32 -49.72 12.98
C TYR A 143 11.67 -49.26 13.53
N ILE A 144 11.81 -49.15 14.86
CA ILE A 144 13.07 -48.73 15.49
C ILE A 144 13.74 -49.93 16.15
N LEU A 145 13.13 -50.51 17.19
CA LEU A 145 13.81 -51.50 18.03
C LEU A 145 14.18 -52.76 17.25
N ASN A 146 13.22 -53.37 16.54
CA ASN A 146 13.44 -54.61 15.80
C ASN A 146 14.44 -54.42 14.65
N THR A 147 14.41 -53.25 13.98
CA THR A 147 15.38 -52.91 12.92
C THR A 147 16.80 -52.88 13.48
N LEU A 148 17.00 -52.19 14.61
CA LEU A 148 18.31 -52.08 15.27
C LEU A 148 18.80 -53.42 15.84
N VAL A 149 17.89 -54.24 16.39
CA VAL A 149 18.23 -55.57 16.91
C VAL A 149 18.65 -56.51 15.77
N LYS A 150 17.90 -56.56 14.67
CA LYS A 150 18.27 -57.35 13.49
C LYS A 150 19.61 -56.92 12.89
N TYR A 151 19.86 -55.62 12.83
CA TYR A 151 21.15 -55.10 12.37
C TYR A 151 22.30 -55.60 13.26
N LYS A 152 22.11 -55.57 14.60
CA LYS A 152 23.08 -56.04 15.59
C LYS A 152 23.32 -57.57 15.54
N GLU A 153 22.31 -58.36 15.20
CA GLU A 153 22.36 -59.83 15.23
C GLU A 153 22.83 -60.47 13.91
N GLU A 154 22.47 -59.92 12.75
CA GLU A 154 22.66 -60.59 11.45
C GLU A 154 23.47 -59.79 10.41
N ASN A 155 23.77 -58.50 10.65
CA ASN A 155 24.54 -57.66 9.72
C ASN A 155 23.97 -57.62 8.27
N ILE A 156 22.65 -57.75 8.11
CA ILE A 156 21.97 -57.77 6.81
C ILE A 156 21.48 -56.35 6.43
N ASP A 157 21.64 -55.99 5.15
CA ASP A 157 21.11 -54.75 4.56
C ASP A 157 19.58 -54.78 4.53
N THR A 158 18.95 -54.04 5.45
CA THR A 158 17.49 -53.94 5.55
C THR A 158 16.98 -52.88 4.58
N GLU A 159 16.86 -53.20 3.28
CA GLU A 159 16.33 -52.28 2.26
C GLU A 159 14.87 -51.85 2.50
N HIS A 160 14.08 -52.64 3.26
CA HIS A 160 12.63 -52.43 3.39
C HIS A 160 12.16 -51.62 4.61
N THR A 161 13.04 -51.07 5.44
CA THR A 161 12.65 -50.33 6.66
C THR A 161 13.22 -48.91 6.76
N LYS A 162 13.89 -48.43 5.71
CA LYS A 162 14.67 -47.17 5.76
C LYS A 162 13.78 -45.94 5.98
N GLN A 163 12.57 -45.87 5.41
CA GLN A 163 11.74 -44.65 5.52
C GLN A 163 10.85 -44.62 6.77
N GLU A 164 10.14 -45.69 7.11
CA GLU A 164 9.29 -45.75 8.31
C GLU A 164 10.14 -45.76 9.58
N GLY A 165 11.32 -46.41 9.54
CA GLY A 165 12.31 -46.34 10.61
C GLY A 165 12.78 -44.91 10.83
N LYS A 166 13.17 -44.22 9.75
CA LYS A 166 13.55 -42.80 9.79
C LYS A 166 12.41 -41.91 10.28
N PHE A 167 11.17 -42.16 9.85
CA PHE A 167 9.98 -41.44 10.32
C PHE A 167 9.79 -41.56 11.83
N TRP A 168 9.74 -42.79 12.35
CA TRP A 168 9.52 -43.03 13.78
C TRP A 168 10.71 -42.62 14.64
N TRP A 169 11.93 -42.68 14.11
CA TRP A 169 13.11 -42.14 14.78
C TRP A 169 13.04 -40.62 14.92
N ASN A 170 12.57 -39.90 13.89
CA ASN A 170 12.32 -38.46 13.97
C ASN A 170 11.20 -38.13 14.97
N ILE A 171 10.13 -38.94 15.06
CA ILE A 171 9.12 -38.80 16.14
C ILE A 171 9.74 -39.00 17.53
N LEU A 172 10.62 -40.00 17.70
CA LEU A 172 11.30 -40.27 18.97
C LEU A 172 12.26 -39.14 19.37
N ILE A 173 12.94 -38.53 18.40
CA ILE A 173 13.76 -37.32 18.63
C ILE A 173 12.88 -36.15 19.07
N GLU A 174 11.73 -35.93 18.43
CA GLU A 174 10.80 -34.88 18.84
C GLU A 174 10.22 -35.11 20.24
N PHE A 175 9.97 -36.37 20.61
CA PHE A 175 9.64 -36.75 21.98
C PHE A 175 10.71 -36.30 22.97
N TRP A 176 12.01 -36.50 22.66
CA TRP A 176 13.12 -36.03 23.49
C TRP A 176 13.24 -34.51 23.55
N ILE A 177 12.92 -33.84 22.44
CA ILE A 177 12.94 -32.37 22.35
C ILE A 177 11.79 -31.77 23.15
N ALA A 178 10.59 -32.34 23.09
CA ALA A 178 9.41 -31.84 23.80
C ALA A 178 9.61 -31.87 25.33
N ASP A 179 10.41 -32.81 25.84
CA ASP A 179 10.76 -32.89 27.26
C ASP A 179 11.77 -31.79 27.70
N LYS A 180 12.49 -31.14 26.76
CA LYS A 180 13.50 -30.08 27.04
C LYS A 180 12.96 -28.83 27.70
N GLU A 181 11.66 -28.57 27.66
CA GLU A 181 11.12 -27.34 28.25
C GLU A 181 11.16 -27.34 29.79
N ASN A 182 11.57 -28.45 30.44
CA ASN A 182 11.61 -28.54 31.90
C ASN A 182 12.95 -28.96 32.55
N ASP A 183 13.97 -29.47 31.84
CA ASP A 183 15.29 -29.69 32.48
C ASP A 183 16.48 -29.62 31.48
N GLY A 184 17.33 -28.61 31.66
CA GLY A 184 18.23 -28.11 30.61
C GLY A 184 19.65 -28.71 30.55
N ARG A 185 19.97 -29.77 31.30
CA ARG A 185 21.37 -30.24 31.42
C ARG A 185 21.66 -31.63 30.86
N GLU A 186 20.80 -32.62 31.05
CA GLU A 186 21.10 -34.00 30.62
C GLU A 186 20.72 -34.31 29.16
N SER A 187 19.73 -33.62 28.60
CA SER A 187 19.27 -33.79 27.21
C SER A 187 20.25 -33.20 26.17
N LYS A 188 20.98 -32.14 26.52
CA LYS A 188 22.02 -31.54 25.67
C LYS A 188 23.18 -32.50 25.44
N TYR A 189 23.55 -33.27 26.46
CA TYR A 189 24.63 -34.26 26.39
C TYR A 189 24.42 -35.34 25.31
N LEU A 190 23.17 -35.78 25.09
CA LEU A 190 22.86 -36.81 24.09
C LEU A 190 22.70 -36.23 22.69
N LEU A 191 22.07 -35.06 22.54
CA LEU A 191 21.93 -34.39 21.24
C LEU A 191 23.28 -33.95 20.67
N ASP A 192 24.17 -33.43 21.54
CA ASP A 192 25.56 -33.12 21.19
C ASP A 192 26.33 -34.39 20.77
N ARG A 193 26.05 -35.56 21.39
CA ARG A 193 26.73 -36.83 21.06
C ARG A 193 26.25 -37.49 19.77
N PHE A 194 24.96 -37.35 19.44
CA PHE A 194 24.42 -37.85 18.17
C PHE A 194 24.55 -36.84 17.01
N ASP A 195 25.09 -35.64 17.25
CA ASP A 195 25.23 -34.58 16.23
C ASP A 195 23.88 -34.09 15.68
N LEU A 196 22.81 -34.23 16.48
CA LEU A 196 21.43 -33.99 16.05
C LEU A 196 21.03 -32.51 16.14
N ASP A 197 21.90 -31.63 16.67
CA ASP A 197 21.60 -30.22 16.90
C ASP A 197 21.15 -29.47 15.63
N ASN A 198 21.75 -29.76 14.47
CA ASN A 198 21.32 -29.19 13.19
C ASN A 198 19.99 -29.78 12.68
N GLN A 199 19.63 -30.99 13.10
CA GLN A 199 18.37 -31.64 12.70
C GLN A 199 17.17 -31.11 13.48
N THR A 200 17.42 -30.53 14.66
CA THR A 200 16.37 -30.09 15.58
C THR A 200 15.52 -28.92 15.09
N GLN A 201 15.95 -28.14 14.08
CA GLN A 201 15.10 -27.09 13.51
C GLN A 201 14.16 -27.64 12.44
N GLU A 202 14.66 -28.54 11.57
CA GLU A 202 13.85 -29.14 10.51
C GLU A 202 12.88 -30.20 11.06
N SER A 203 13.32 -31.08 11.96
CA SER A 203 12.42 -32.07 12.58
C SER A 203 11.28 -31.39 13.36
N LYS A 204 11.59 -30.33 14.14
CA LYS A 204 10.57 -29.55 14.86
C LYS A 204 9.55 -28.93 13.90
N ARG A 205 9.98 -28.42 12.75
CA ARG A 205 9.05 -27.81 11.78
C ARG A 205 8.03 -28.82 11.25
N PHE A 206 8.43 -30.09 11.06
CA PHE A 206 7.61 -31.09 10.37
C PHE A 206 6.86 -32.06 11.29
N PHE A 207 7.45 -32.42 12.44
CA PHE A 207 6.92 -33.45 13.34
C PHE A 207 6.35 -32.88 14.66
N LYS A 208 6.73 -31.66 15.09
CA LYS A 208 6.29 -31.07 16.37
C LYS A 208 4.76 -31.10 16.53
N LYS A 209 4.03 -30.57 15.54
CA LYS A 209 2.56 -30.51 15.61
C LYS A 209 1.89 -31.89 15.69
N VAL A 210 2.39 -32.90 14.96
CA VAL A 210 1.81 -34.25 15.08
C VAL A 210 2.14 -34.86 16.44
N VAL A 211 3.31 -34.57 17.00
CA VAL A 211 3.71 -35.01 18.34
C VAL A 211 2.85 -34.37 19.43
N GLU A 212 2.64 -33.06 19.39
CA GLU A 212 1.80 -32.30 20.32
C GLU A 212 0.33 -32.75 20.24
N GLU A 213 -0.25 -32.79 19.03
CA GLU A 213 -1.66 -33.12 18.86
C GLU A 213 -1.94 -34.59 19.16
N PHE A 214 -1.13 -35.50 18.61
CA PHE A 214 -1.42 -36.92 18.74
C PHE A 214 -0.97 -37.45 20.09
N PHE A 215 0.27 -37.22 20.49
CA PHE A 215 0.84 -37.94 21.62
C PHE A 215 0.88 -37.14 22.93
N PHE A 216 0.93 -35.80 22.87
CA PHE A 216 1.07 -34.94 24.06
C PHE A 216 -0.11 -34.01 24.35
N SER A 217 -1.23 -34.15 23.66
CA SER A 217 -2.48 -33.49 24.03
C SER A 217 -2.94 -33.95 25.41
N GLU A 218 -3.77 -33.14 26.08
CA GLU A 218 -4.22 -33.38 27.46
C GLU A 218 -4.75 -34.81 27.67
N LYS A 219 -5.44 -35.38 26.67
CA LYS A 219 -6.02 -36.74 26.70
C LYS A 219 -4.97 -37.87 26.68
N TYR A 220 -3.85 -37.71 25.95
CA TYR A 220 -2.93 -38.82 25.65
C TYR A 220 -1.56 -38.71 26.32
N LYS A 221 -1.20 -37.52 26.82
CA LYS A 221 0.11 -37.22 27.41
C LYS A 221 0.61 -38.25 28.43
N GLU A 222 -0.20 -38.59 29.44
CA GLU A 222 0.20 -39.56 30.47
C GLU A 222 0.43 -40.97 29.90
N LYS A 223 -0.44 -41.39 28.97
CA LYS A 223 -0.35 -42.69 28.30
C LYS A 223 0.91 -42.77 27.43
N THR A 224 1.21 -41.72 26.69
CA THR A 224 2.43 -41.57 25.88
C THR A 224 3.67 -41.68 26.74
N TYR A 225 3.75 -40.96 27.87
CA TYR A 225 4.89 -41.08 28.79
C TYR A 225 5.09 -42.51 29.30
N LYS A 226 4.00 -43.19 29.67
CA LYS A 226 4.07 -44.59 30.10
C LYS A 226 4.61 -45.51 29.00
N ILE A 227 4.16 -45.32 27.76
CA ILE A 227 4.60 -46.08 26.59
C ILE A 227 6.09 -45.84 26.31
N ILE A 228 6.54 -44.58 26.36
CA ILE A 228 7.95 -44.23 26.13
C ILE A 228 8.84 -44.82 27.23
N LYS A 229 8.39 -44.77 28.48
CA LYS A 229 9.09 -45.42 29.60
C LYS A 229 9.23 -46.93 29.39
N GLU A 230 8.16 -47.59 28.97
CA GLU A 230 8.18 -49.02 28.62
C GLU A 230 9.14 -49.30 27.46
N PHE A 231 9.07 -48.49 26.40
CA PHE A 231 9.96 -48.60 25.24
C PHE A 231 11.43 -48.46 25.64
N ASN A 232 11.79 -47.48 26.48
CA ASN A 232 13.15 -47.27 26.97
C ASN A 232 13.69 -48.47 27.75
N GLN A 233 12.85 -49.13 28.55
CA GLN A 233 13.24 -50.37 29.26
C GLN A 233 13.55 -51.51 28.29
N LEU A 234 12.72 -51.68 27.26
CA LEU A 234 12.93 -52.70 26.22
C LEU A 234 14.14 -52.38 25.35
N PHE A 235 14.34 -51.11 25.01
CA PHE A 235 15.49 -50.63 24.24
C PHE A 235 16.79 -50.95 24.98
N LYS A 236 16.86 -50.63 26.27
CA LYS A 236 18.00 -50.98 27.13
C LYS A 236 18.23 -52.48 27.22
N LYS A 237 17.17 -53.27 27.42
CA LYS A 237 17.27 -54.73 27.56
C LYS A 237 17.87 -55.40 26.33
N ASN A 238 17.49 -54.98 25.13
CA ASN A 238 17.91 -55.65 23.88
C ASN A 238 19.23 -55.08 23.33
N LEU A 239 19.47 -53.77 23.44
CA LEU A 239 20.63 -53.13 22.82
C LEU A 239 21.77 -52.86 23.81
N GLY A 240 21.52 -52.89 25.13
CA GLY A 240 22.50 -52.57 26.18
C GLY A 240 22.65 -51.07 26.45
N ILE A 241 21.92 -50.22 25.71
CA ILE A 241 22.03 -48.76 25.76
C ILE A 241 20.96 -48.19 26.69
N ASN A 242 21.38 -47.45 27.73
CA ASN A 242 20.46 -46.85 28.67
C ASN A 242 20.01 -45.45 28.24
N LEU A 243 18.74 -45.31 27.83
CA LEU A 243 18.10 -44.02 27.53
C LEU A 243 17.40 -43.38 28.75
N SER A 244 17.46 -44.00 29.94
CA SER A 244 16.58 -43.66 31.09
C SER A 244 16.81 -42.30 31.73
N ASN A 245 17.97 -41.67 31.55
CA ASN A 245 18.29 -40.39 32.18
C ASN A 245 17.63 -39.19 31.48
N VAL A 246 16.87 -39.41 30.40
CA VAL A 246 16.34 -38.32 29.58
C VAL A 246 14.93 -37.89 29.98
N TRP A 247 14.23 -38.67 30.82
CA TRP A 247 12.80 -38.47 31.10
C TRP A 247 12.50 -38.51 32.61
N SER A 248 12.65 -37.38 33.31
CA SER A 248 12.28 -37.24 34.73
C SER A 248 11.33 -36.06 34.97
N TYR A 249 10.07 -36.37 35.23
CA TYR A 249 9.02 -35.40 35.58
C TYR A 249 9.11 -34.97 37.05
N ASN A 250 9.16 -33.66 37.33
CA ASN A 250 8.93 -33.12 38.68
C ASN A 250 7.85 -32.03 38.67
N LYS A 251 6.85 -32.19 39.53
CA LYS A 251 5.81 -31.20 39.86
C LYS A 251 6.43 -29.93 40.44
N ILE A 252 6.05 -28.75 39.96
CA ILE A 252 6.34 -27.48 40.64
C ILE A 252 5.07 -26.71 40.98
N LYS A 253 5.02 -26.33 42.27
CA LYS A 253 4.09 -25.42 42.95
C LYS A 253 4.40 -23.95 42.68
N GLN A 254 3.37 -23.12 42.83
CA GLN A 254 3.36 -21.65 42.90
C GLN A 254 4.51 -21.00 43.71
N GLN A 255 5.02 -19.86 43.23
CA GLN A 255 5.47 -18.74 44.08
C GLN A 255 5.44 -17.38 43.34
N LYS A 256 4.97 -16.34 44.05
CA LYS A 256 5.03 -14.90 43.72
C LYS A 256 6.42 -14.33 44.03
N GLN A 257 6.92 -13.39 43.21
CA GLN A 257 7.65 -12.19 43.66
C GLN A 257 7.79 -11.14 42.54
N ASN A 258 7.60 -9.86 42.90
CA ASN A 258 7.87 -8.66 42.11
C ASN A 258 9.29 -8.11 42.42
N LEU A 259 9.94 -7.48 41.43
CA LEU A 259 10.70 -6.21 41.57
C LEU A 259 11.15 -5.74 40.17
N SER A 260 10.68 -4.57 39.76
CA SER A 260 11.18 -3.84 38.59
C SER A 260 12.60 -3.35 38.86
N ILE A 261 13.60 -4.07 38.34
CA ILE A 261 14.99 -3.63 38.29
C ILE A 261 15.17 -2.86 36.99
N ASP A 262 15.67 -1.61 37.05
CA ASP A 262 16.12 -0.90 35.85
C ASP A 262 17.21 -1.71 35.17
N ILE A 263 16.92 -2.16 33.95
CA ILE A 263 17.83 -3.01 33.20
C ILE A 263 18.88 -2.10 32.57
N LYS A 264 20.16 -2.26 32.95
CA LYS A 264 21.25 -1.39 32.49
C LYS A 264 21.55 -1.61 31.01
N ILE A 265 21.47 -0.56 30.20
CA ILE A 265 21.77 -0.63 28.77
C ILE A 265 23.23 -0.96 28.47
N LYS A 266 24.17 -0.73 29.41
CA LYS A 266 25.59 -1.13 29.25
C LYS A 266 25.75 -2.61 28.86
N GLY A 267 24.89 -3.49 29.38
CA GLY A 267 24.91 -4.92 29.02
C GLY A 267 24.52 -5.21 27.56
N PHE A 268 23.97 -4.23 26.84
CA PHE A 268 23.49 -4.33 25.46
C PHE A 268 24.32 -3.50 24.47
N ILE A 269 25.22 -2.63 24.97
CA ILE A 269 26.05 -1.76 24.12
C ILE A 269 27.37 -2.44 23.73
N GLY A 270 27.88 -3.38 24.53
CA GLY A 270 29.11 -4.12 24.21
C GLY A 270 30.37 -3.25 24.35
N ASP A 271 31.52 -3.91 24.48
CA ASP A 271 32.79 -3.22 24.78
C ASP A 271 33.53 -2.75 23.51
N ASP A 272 33.26 -3.38 22.37
CA ASP A 272 33.87 -3.03 21.09
C ASP A 272 33.11 -1.88 20.42
N LYS A 273 33.76 -0.71 20.34
CA LYS A 273 33.19 0.50 19.73
C LYS A 273 33.09 0.43 18.20
N ASN A 274 33.63 -0.61 17.56
CA ASN A 274 33.70 -0.71 16.10
C ASN A 274 32.76 -1.78 15.50
N GLN A 275 31.94 -2.46 16.33
CA GLN A 275 31.02 -3.49 15.84
C GLN A 275 29.58 -3.29 16.34
N PRO A 276 28.56 -3.61 15.52
CA PRO A 276 27.17 -3.55 15.95
C PRO A 276 26.88 -4.63 17.00
N ASN A 277 26.24 -4.26 18.10
CA ASN A 277 25.82 -5.21 19.13
C ASN A 277 24.38 -5.64 18.89
N ILE A 278 24.15 -6.94 18.72
CA ILE A 278 22.87 -7.49 18.29
C ILE A 278 22.37 -8.48 19.35
N LYS A 279 21.22 -8.20 19.98
CA LYS A 279 20.64 -9.04 21.04
C LYS A 279 19.12 -9.10 20.94
N PRO A 280 18.47 -10.25 21.18
CA PRO A 280 17.01 -10.28 21.32
C PRO A 280 16.57 -9.54 22.60
N LEU A 281 15.53 -8.72 22.49
CA LEU A 281 14.86 -8.03 23.59
C LEU A 281 13.38 -8.38 23.60
N SER A 282 12.82 -8.63 24.79
CA SER A 282 11.38 -8.67 24.98
C SER A 282 10.81 -7.25 25.08
N ILE A 283 9.50 -7.10 24.86
CA ILE A 283 8.80 -5.82 25.08
C ILE A 283 9.01 -5.34 26.53
N TYR A 284 8.95 -6.24 27.51
CA TYR A 284 9.23 -5.95 28.91
C TYR A 284 10.63 -5.36 29.09
N THR A 285 11.65 -6.04 28.56
CA THR A 285 13.04 -5.60 28.72
C THR A 285 13.23 -4.24 28.08
N PHE A 286 12.71 -4.05 26.86
CA PHE A 286 12.83 -2.80 26.11
C PHE A 286 12.27 -1.59 26.85
N PHE A 287 11.01 -1.65 27.32
CA PHE A 287 10.42 -0.52 28.03
C PHE A 287 11.01 -0.31 29.42
N ASN A 288 11.72 -1.30 29.98
CA ASN A 288 12.36 -1.21 31.28
C ASN A 288 13.87 -0.97 31.27
N LEU A 289 14.49 -0.79 30.10
CA LEU A 289 15.87 -0.29 30.03
C LEU A 289 15.99 1.08 30.72
N ASP A 290 17.09 1.34 31.40
CA ASP A 290 17.43 2.66 31.97
C ASP A 290 17.45 3.75 30.88
N ALA A 291 17.86 3.36 29.68
CA ALA A 291 17.84 4.14 28.45
C ALA A 291 16.45 4.52 27.92
N ALA A 292 15.38 3.82 28.33
CA ALA A 292 14.04 4.01 27.75
C ALA A 292 13.53 5.45 27.88
N SER A 293 13.90 6.13 28.98
CA SER A 293 13.58 7.55 29.19
C SER A 293 14.29 8.52 28.24
N ASN A 294 15.28 8.04 27.49
CA ASN A 294 16.09 8.81 26.54
C ASN A 294 15.94 8.28 25.10
N TYR A 295 14.94 7.45 24.81
CA TYR A 295 14.60 7.09 23.44
C TYR A 295 14.12 8.31 22.68
N ALA A 296 14.70 8.54 21.51
CA ALA A 296 14.37 9.66 20.64
C ALA A 296 14.18 9.18 19.20
N LEU A 297 13.32 9.88 18.46
CA LEU A 297 13.24 9.69 17.01
C LEU A 297 14.23 10.65 16.35
N PRO A 298 15.13 10.17 15.48
CA PRO A 298 15.88 11.06 14.62
C PRO A 298 14.94 11.92 13.78
N ILE A 299 15.32 13.17 13.53
CA ILE A 299 14.53 14.15 12.76
C ILE A 299 14.24 13.63 11.33
N PHE A 300 15.11 12.81 10.76
CA PHE A 300 14.94 12.22 9.42
C PHE A 300 13.96 11.03 9.35
N GLN A 301 13.35 10.63 10.45
CA GLN A 301 12.35 9.56 10.40
C GLN A 301 11.01 10.03 9.83
N ARG A 302 10.33 9.12 9.12
CA ARG A 302 8.95 9.36 8.65
C ARG A 302 7.96 9.33 9.81
N THR A 303 6.93 10.18 9.77
CA THR A 303 5.79 10.14 10.70
C THR A 303 5.12 8.76 10.71
N TYR A 304 4.37 8.44 11.76
CA TYR A 304 3.62 7.17 11.84
C TYR A 304 2.60 7.05 10.68
N VAL A 305 2.70 5.98 9.87
CA VAL A 305 1.93 5.77 8.62
C VAL A 305 1.28 4.39 8.53
N TRP A 306 1.50 3.51 9.51
CA TRP A 306 0.82 2.21 9.53
C TRP A 306 -0.68 2.39 9.61
N ASP A 307 -1.42 1.61 8.83
CA ASP A 307 -2.88 1.60 8.84
C ASP A 307 -3.44 0.45 9.67
N THR A 308 -4.76 0.41 9.81
CA THR A 308 -5.48 -0.59 10.60
C THR A 308 -5.20 -2.00 10.13
N THR A 309 -4.99 -2.22 8.82
CA THR A 309 -4.63 -3.52 8.24
C THR A 309 -3.28 -4.01 8.76
N ILE A 310 -2.27 -3.14 8.76
CA ILE A 310 -0.90 -3.51 9.14
C ILE A 310 -0.81 -3.71 10.66
N ILE A 311 -1.29 -2.74 11.46
CA ILE A 311 -1.26 -2.89 12.93
C ILE A 311 -2.16 -4.04 13.39
N GLY A 312 -3.31 -4.24 12.72
CA GLY A 312 -4.20 -5.36 12.92
C GLY A 312 -3.53 -6.69 12.65
N SER A 313 -2.87 -6.83 11.50
CA SER A 313 -2.11 -8.06 11.18
C SER A 313 -0.98 -8.31 12.17
N MET A 314 -0.32 -7.25 12.68
CA MET A 314 0.68 -7.40 13.75
C MET A 314 0.03 -7.90 15.04
N PHE A 315 -1.08 -7.30 15.46
CA PHE A 315 -1.81 -7.73 16.67
C PHE A 315 -2.32 -9.15 16.52
N GLU A 316 -2.98 -9.49 15.41
CA GLU A 316 -3.51 -10.82 15.13
C GLU A 316 -2.39 -11.86 15.06
N SER A 317 -1.23 -11.55 14.46
CA SER A 317 -0.09 -12.46 14.49
C SER A 317 0.40 -12.70 15.91
N ILE A 318 0.50 -11.66 16.75
CA ILE A 318 0.89 -11.79 18.17
C ILE A 318 -0.18 -12.58 18.94
N PHE A 319 -1.46 -12.33 18.67
CA PHE A 319 -2.58 -12.98 19.33
C PHE A 319 -2.69 -14.46 18.92
N GLU A 320 -2.50 -14.78 17.66
CA GLU A 320 -2.40 -16.17 17.18
C GLU A 320 -1.20 -16.87 17.83
N ASP A 321 -0.06 -16.19 17.93
CA ASP A 321 1.11 -16.73 18.61
C ASP A 321 0.89 -16.89 20.13
N PHE A 322 0.06 -16.04 20.75
CA PHE A 322 -0.39 -16.19 22.13
C PHE A 322 -1.33 -17.39 22.29
N GLU A 323 -2.34 -17.54 21.45
CA GLU A 323 -3.25 -18.70 21.51
C GLU A 323 -2.44 -19.98 21.25
N LYS A 324 -1.55 -19.95 20.27
CA LYS A 324 -0.55 -21.01 20.07
C LYS A 324 0.34 -21.17 21.30
N ASN A 325 0.68 -20.13 22.06
CA ASN A 325 1.47 -20.26 23.29
C ASN A 325 0.71 -20.95 24.41
N LYS A 326 -0.58 -20.66 24.58
CA LYS A 326 -1.45 -21.36 25.53
C LYS A 326 -1.57 -22.84 25.18
N GLU A 327 -1.57 -23.12 23.89
CA GLU A 327 -1.54 -24.48 23.34
C GLU A 327 -0.11 -25.10 23.34
N GLY A 328 0.93 -24.37 23.78
CA GLY A 328 2.35 -24.81 23.74
C GLY A 328 3.03 -24.76 22.36
N ASN A 329 2.27 -24.45 21.33
CA ASN A 329 2.62 -24.43 19.91
C ASN A 329 3.54 -23.26 19.50
N CYS A 330 3.57 -22.15 20.25
CA CYS A 330 4.43 -21.01 19.97
C CYS A 330 5.08 -20.48 21.26
N SER A 331 6.42 -20.50 21.34
CA SER A 331 7.12 -20.06 22.56
C SER A 331 7.20 -18.54 22.70
N PHE A 332 7.14 -17.83 21.56
CA PHE A 332 7.26 -16.38 21.50
C PHE A 332 6.82 -15.82 20.14
N SER A 333 6.32 -14.58 20.11
CA SER A 333 6.16 -13.82 18.88
C SER A 333 7.45 -13.08 18.53
N TYR A 334 7.71 -12.91 17.24
CA TYR A 334 8.89 -12.19 16.75
C TYR A 334 8.53 -11.02 15.84
N LEU A 335 8.98 -9.81 16.19
CA LEU A 335 8.65 -8.57 15.49
C LEU A 335 9.82 -7.97 14.69
N ASN A 336 10.77 -8.80 14.24
CA ASN A 336 11.94 -8.40 13.44
C ASN A 336 12.95 -7.52 14.23
N THR A 337 13.79 -6.73 13.57
CA THR A 337 14.92 -5.98 14.16
C THR A 337 14.60 -4.51 14.42
N ILE A 338 15.01 -3.95 15.56
CA ILE A 338 14.98 -2.52 15.89
C ILE A 338 16.41 -2.04 16.03
N ILE A 339 16.76 -0.98 15.32
CA ILE A 339 18.12 -0.48 15.20
C ILE A 339 18.24 0.83 15.97
N PHE A 340 19.23 0.92 16.86
CA PHE A 340 19.51 2.06 17.72
C PHE A 340 20.93 2.58 17.50
N THR A 341 21.13 3.85 17.82
CA THR A 341 22.45 4.48 17.96
C THR A 341 22.39 5.54 19.07
N TRP A 342 23.55 5.99 19.55
CA TRP A 342 23.63 7.09 20.50
C TRP A 342 24.00 8.40 19.81
N ILE A 343 23.08 9.37 19.83
CA ILE A 343 23.23 10.68 19.17
C ILE A 343 22.63 11.77 20.06
N ASN A 344 23.31 12.91 20.18
CA ASN A 344 22.82 14.08 20.91
C ASN A 344 22.29 13.75 22.32
N HIS A 345 23.06 12.98 23.08
CA HIS A 345 22.73 12.54 24.45
C HIS A 345 21.45 11.69 24.56
N SER A 346 21.00 11.09 23.46
CA SER A 346 19.79 10.27 23.37
C SER A 346 20.04 8.97 22.59
N TYR A 347 19.23 7.96 22.86
CA TYR A 347 19.21 6.70 22.10
C TYR A 347 18.26 6.85 20.91
N ALA A 348 18.81 7.13 19.74
CA ALA A 348 18.06 7.41 18.53
C ALA A 348 17.65 6.11 17.81
N ILE A 349 16.36 5.98 17.47
CA ILE A 349 15.81 4.84 16.74
C ILE A 349 16.05 5.03 15.24
N LEU A 350 16.94 4.24 14.62
CA LEU A 350 17.24 4.29 13.19
C LEU A 350 16.28 3.45 12.34
N ASP A 351 15.83 2.31 12.84
CA ASP A 351 14.78 1.51 12.20
C ASP A 351 13.94 0.81 13.27
N GLY A 352 12.67 0.58 12.97
CA GLY A 352 11.69 0.01 13.89
C GLY A 352 10.73 1.03 14.50
N GLN A 353 10.81 2.32 14.15
CA GLN A 353 9.91 3.35 14.67
C GLN A 353 8.43 2.97 14.56
N GLN A 354 7.98 2.56 13.37
CA GLN A 354 6.56 2.24 13.13
C GLN A 354 6.08 1.07 14.00
N ARG A 355 6.97 0.10 14.25
CA ARG A 355 6.71 -1.03 15.15
C ARG A 355 6.63 -0.54 16.60
N ILE A 356 7.59 0.24 17.08
CA ILE A 356 7.59 0.78 18.45
C ILE A 356 6.32 1.61 18.70
N THR A 357 5.98 2.52 17.79
CA THR A 357 4.78 3.34 17.93
C THR A 357 3.51 2.49 17.99
N SER A 358 3.42 1.43 17.18
CA SER A 358 2.30 0.47 17.23
C SER A 358 2.26 -0.31 18.54
N LEU A 359 3.41 -0.74 19.08
CA LEU A 359 3.50 -1.40 20.38
C LEU A 359 3.09 -0.49 21.54
N ILE A 360 3.41 0.81 21.45
CA ILE A 360 2.91 1.82 22.38
C ILE A 360 1.39 1.90 22.28
N ILE A 361 0.80 2.04 21.08
CA ILE A 361 -0.67 2.09 20.90
C ILE A 361 -1.35 0.85 21.51
N ILE A 362 -0.84 -0.36 21.25
CA ILE A 362 -1.36 -1.60 21.84
C ILE A 362 -1.22 -1.60 23.37
N THR A 363 -0.09 -1.13 23.89
CA THR A 363 0.13 -0.97 25.34
C THR A 363 -0.91 -0.04 25.97
N ILE A 364 -1.18 1.12 25.37
CA ILE A 364 -2.18 2.07 25.88
C ILE A 364 -3.58 1.44 25.86
N ALA A 365 -3.93 0.74 24.78
CA ALA A 365 -5.21 0.06 24.66
C ALA A 365 -5.38 -1.05 25.72
N LEU A 366 -4.36 -1.88 25.96
CA LEU A 366 -4.37 -2.91 27.00
C LEU A 366 -4.47 -2.33 28.41
N ILE A 367 -3.74 -1.24 28.71
CA ILE A 367 -3.82 -0.54 30.00
C ILE A 367 -5.26 -0.10 30.25
N ARG A 368 -5.89 0.56 29.28
CA ARG A 368 -7.25 1.07 29.42
C ARG A 368 -8.28 -0.03 29.48
N TYR A 369 -8.17 -1.04 28.63
CA TYR A 369 -9.07 -2.19 28.65
C TYR A 369 -9.03 -2.88 30.01
N SER A 370 -7.84 -3.02 30.62
CA SER A 370 -7.72 -3.59 31.96
C SER A 370 -8.41 -2.75 33.04
N GLN A 371 -8.39 -1.41 32.95
CA GLN A 371 -9.02 -0.50 33.91
C GLN A 371 -10.56 -0.62 33.94
N HIS A 372 -11.19 -1.07 32.86
CA HIS A 372 -12.64 -1.32 32.81
C HIS A 372 -13.11 -2.45 33.74
N PHE A 373 -12.21 -3.29 34.26
CA PHE A 373 -12.53 -4.39 35.18
C PHE A 373 -12.55 -4.01 36.68
N GLY A 374 -12.42 -2.72 37.02
CA GLY A 374 -12.61 -2.20 38.39
C GLY A 374 -11.63 -2.78 39.43
N ASN A 375 -12.09 -3.10 40.65
CA ASN A 375 -11.25 -3.58 41.76
C ASN A 375 -10.50 -4.92 41.50
N LYS A 376 -10.76 -5.62 40.38
CA LYS A 376 -9.93 -6.76 39.94
C LYS A 376 -8.56 -6.32 39.39
N VAL A 377 -8.38 -5.03 39.11
CA VAL A 377 -7.16 -4.43 38.54
C VAL A 377 -5.93 -4.51 39.46
N GLU A 378 -6.11 -4.58 40.78
CA GLU A 378 -4.97 -4.80 41.72
C GLU A 378 -4.20 -6.10 41.41
N ASN A 379 -4.83 -7.08 40.74
CA ASN A 379 -4.22 -8.35 40.35
C ASN A 379 -3.51 -8.34 38.98
N ILE A 380 -3.93 -7.49 38.02
CA ILE A 380 -3.27 -7.38 36.71
C ILE A 380 -2.06 -6.46 36.75
N ASN A 381 -2.07 -5.43 37.62
CA ASN A 381 -1.00 -4.46 37.87
C ASN A 381 0.02 -4.35 36.71
N ILE A 382 -0.42 -3.82 35.56
CA ILE A 382 0.42 -3.64 34.36
C ILE A 382 1.65 -2.79 34.68
N GLU A 383 1.60 -1.97 35.73
CA GLU A 383 2.76 -1.22 36.24
C GLU A 383 3.91 -2.13 36.71
N ARG A 384 3.66 -3.43 36.94
CA ARG A 384 4.69 -4.46 37.15
C ARG A 384 5.47 -4.80 35.88
N TYR A 385 4.85 -4.64 34.70
CA TYR A 385 5.45 -4.96 33.41
C TYR A 385 5.98 -3.72 32.69
N VAL A 386 5.38 -2.55 32.90
CA VAL A 386 5.88 -1.32 32.30
C VAL A 386 5.59 -0.10 33.18
N SER A 387 6.60 0.73 33.40
CA SER A 387 6.43 1.99 34.12
C SER A 387 5.63 3.00 33.28
N TYR A 388 4.49 3.44 33.82
CA TYR A 388 3.68 4.52 33.24
C TYR A 388 4.52 5.76 32.92
N ASN A 389 5.42 6.14 33.83
CA ASN A 389 6.34 7.27 33.64
C ASN A 389 7.34 7.06 32.51
N LYS A 390 7.79 5.83 32.25
CA LYS A 390 8.71 5.54 31.13
C LYS A 390 8.00 5.66 29.78
N ILE A 391 6.78 5.11 29.65
CA ILE A 391 5.97 5.26 28.44
C ILE A 391 5.66 6.74 28.19
N LYS A 392 5.24 7.48 29.22
CA LYS A 392 5.01 8.92 29.13
C LYS A 392 6.26 9.66 28.63
N LYS A 393 7.44 9.38 29.19
CA LYS A 393 8.71 10.00 28.75
C LYS A 393 9.08 9.64 27.30
N ILE A 394 8.85 8.41 26.86
CA ILE A 394 9.06 8.01 25.45
C ILE A 394 8.16 8.86 24.54
N ILE A 395 6.87 8.99 24.87
CA ILE A 395 5.91 9.79 24.10
C ILE A 395 6.32 11.27 24.10
N GLU A 396 6.71 11.82 25.26
CA GLU A 396 7.21 13.20 25.37
C GLU A 396 8.46 13.43 24.53
N ASN A 397 9.39 12.46 24.46
CA ASN A 397 10.57 12.57 23.61
C ASN A 397 10.23 12.43 22.13
N PHE A 398 9.30 11.56 21.75
CA PHE A 398 8.85 11.43 20.36
C PHE A 398 8.17 12.72 19.88
N LYS A 399 7.38 13.35 20.75
CA LYS A 399 6.77 14.67 20.52
C LYS A 399 7.81 15.76 20.25
N LYS A 400 8.96 15.75 20.94
CA LYS A 400 10.05 16.71 20.67
C LYS A 400 10.64 16.55 19.26
N SER A 401 10.55 15.35 18.68
CA SER A 401 11.08 15.04 17.35
C SER A 401 10.05 15.25 16.22
N ASP A 402 8.76 15.03 16.51
CA ASP A 402 7.67 15.12 15.55
C ASP A 402 6.35 15.46 16.29
N ASP A 403 5.80 16.64 16.02
CA ASP A 403 4.57 17.14 16.65
C ASP A 403 3.33 16.27 16.39
N ASN A 404 3.33 15.38 15.39
CA ASN A 404 2.22 14.44 15.20
C ASN A 404 2.08 13.46 16.38
N TYR A 405 3.14 13.24 17.16
CA TYR A 405 3.06 12.43 18.38
C TYR A 405 2.34 13.14 19.53
N ASN A 406 1.93 14.41 19.37
CA ASN A 406 0.92 15.02 20.23
C ASN A 406 -0.36 14.19 20.27
N ASP A 407 -0.78 13.63 19.13
CA ASP A 407 -1.99 12.79 19.07
C ASP A 407 -1.81 11.47 19.83
N LEU A 408 -0.59 10.91 19.87
CA LEU A 408 -0.27 9.76 20.71
C LEU A 408 -0.29 10.14 22.21
N SER A 409 0.14 11.35 22.55
CA SER A 409 0.01 11.93 23.90
C SER A 409 -1.45 12.12 24.29
N SER A 410 -2.30 12.63 23.38
CA SER A 410 -3.75 12.75 23.59
C SER A 410 -4.40 11.38 23.79
N ILE A 411 -3.98 10.38 23.00
CA ILE A 411 -4.40 8.98 23.20
C ILE A 411 -3.99 8.49 24.58
N TRP A 412 -2.77 8.79 25.04
CA TRP A 412 -2.29 8.42 26.38
C TRP A 412 -3.08 9.11 27.51
N GLU A 413 -3.36 10.40 27.38
CA GLU A 413 -4.05 11.23 28.37
C GLU A 413 -5.57 10.99 28.41
N GLY A 414 -6.15 10.49 27.30
CA GLY A 414 -7.58 10.15 27.23
C GLY A 414 -8.45 11.22 26.62
N ASP A 415 -7.82 12.28 26.13
CA ASP A 415 -8.49 13.34 25.40
C ASP A 415 -8.74 12.92 23.94
N LYS A 416 -9.83 12.19 23.72
CA LYS A 416 -10.25 11.79 22.36
C LYS A 416 -10.64 12.97 21.48
N SER A 417 -10.90 14.15 22.06
CA SER A 417 -11.38 15.32 21.32
C SER A 417 -10.26 16.07 20.59
N SER A 418 -9.00 15.92 21.05
CA SER A 418 -7.84 16.59 20.47
C SER A 418 -7.11 15.80 19.38
N ILE A 419 -7.46 14.52 19.14
CA ILE A 419 -6.76 13.65 18.18
C ILE A 419 -7.07 14.07 16.73
N LYS A 420 -6.07 14.61 16.02
CA LYS A 420 -6.20 15.10 14.63
C LYS A 420 -5.72 14.10 13.58
N ASN A 421 -4.66 13.34 13.87
CA ASN A 421 -4.09 12.34 12.97
C ASN A 421 -4.98 11.10 12.89
N ILE A 422 -5.38 10.75 11.66
CA ILE A 422 -6.32 9.65 11.40
C ILE A 422 -5.66 8.31 11.69
N ARG A 423 -4.38 8.09 11.36
CA ARG A 423 -3.73 6.81 11.65
C ARG A 423 -3.69 6.52 13.15
N PHE A 424 -3.30 7.49 13.97
CA PHE A 424 -3.29 7.32 15.42
C PHE A 424 -4.69 7.01 15.96
N LYS A 425 -5.70 7.77 15.55
CA LYS A 425 -7.09 7.59 15.96
C LYS A 425 -7.67 6.24 15.54
N ASP A 426 -7.58 5.94 14.24
CA ASP A 426 -8.18 4.75 13.64
C ASP A 426 -7.49 3.48 14.15
N ASN A 427 -6.16 3.48 14.25
CA ASN A 427 -5.43 2.33 14.78
C ASN A 427 -5.73 2.12 16.26
N TYR A 428 -5.78 3.18 17.06
CA TYR A 428 -6.13 3.06 18.48
C TYR A 428 -7.55 2.51 18.66
N ASN A 429 -8.54 3.07 17.96
CA ASN A 429 -9.92 2.59 18.02
C ASN A 429 -10.04 1.15 17.53
N PHE A 430 -9.42 0.83 16.40
CA PHE A 430 -9.44 -0.51 15.82
C PHE A 430 -8.78 -1.55 16.75
N ILE A 431 -7.68 -1.20 17.41
CA ILE A 431 -7.05 -2.08 18.39
C ILE A 431 -7.93 -2.22 19.64
N CYS A 432 -8.58 -1.14 20.12
CA CYS A 432 -9.58 -1.26 21.18
C CYS A 432 -10.71 -2.21 20.79
N ASP A 433 -11.22 -2.11 19.55
CA ASP A 433 -12.28 -2.97 19.03
C ASP A 433 -11.81 -4.43 18.91
N ILE A 434 -10.59 -4.68 18.42
CA ILE A 434 -10.02 -6.04 18.37
C ILE A 434 -9.88 -6.62 19.77
N ILE A 435 -9.31 -5.86 20.72
CA ILE A 435 -9.15 -6.31 22.11
C ILE A 435 -10.52 -6.64 22.71
N ASP A 436 -11.51 -5.76 22.57
CA ASP A 436 -12.84 -6.02 23.11
C ASP A 436 -13.49 -7.26 22.47
N ASN A 437 -13.37 -7.42 21.16
CA ASN A 437 -13.92 -8.57 20.44
C ASN A 437 -13.24 -9.91 20.77
N LYS A 438 -11.92 -9.90 21.00
CA LYS A 438 -11.14 -11.10 21.30
C LYS A 438 -11.33 -11.54 22.75
N PHE A 439 -11.35 -10.61 23.69
CA PHE A 439 -11.43 -10.95 25.11
C PHE A 439 -12.87 -10.96 25.65
N LYS A 440 -13.82 -10.20 25.09
CA LYS A 440 -15.26 -10.21 25.48
C LYS A 440 -15.49 -10.17 27.00
N ASN A 441 -14.77 -9.33 27.72
CA ASN A 441 -14.77 -9.27 29.19
C ASN A 441 -14.20 -10.51 29.94
N ASN A 442 -13.39 -11.35 29.28
CA ASN A 442 -12.65 -12.45 29.88
C ASN A 442 -11.33 -11.94 30.50
N PHE A 443 -11.37 -11.66 31.80
CA PHE A 443 -10.24 -11.13 32.56
C PHE A 443 -9.01 -12.06 32.58
N ASP A 444 -9.22 -13.37 32.70
CA ASP A 444 -8.12 -14.33 32.84
C ASP A 444 -7.34 -14.47 31.53
N GLN A 445 -8.05 -14.58 30.41
CA GLN A 445 -7.42 -14.61 29.08
C GLN A 445 -6.71 -13.29 28.75
N LEU A 446 -7.27 -12.15 29.17
CA LEU A 446 -6.60 -10.84 29.04
C LEU A 446 -5.31 -10.78 29.85
N GLN A 447 -5.32 -11.26 31.10
CA GLN A 447 -4.15 -11.26 31.96
C GLN A 447 -3.03 -12.15 31.38
N GLU A 448 -3.38 -13.33 30.87
CA GLU A 448 -2.45 -14.23 30.20
C GLU A 448 -1.88 -13.62 28.91
N PHE A 449 -2.72 -12.93 28.12
CA PHE A 449 -2.25 -12.22 26.93
C PHE A 449 -1.29 -11.09 27.28
N ILE A 450 -1.57 -10.30 28.32
CA ILE A 450 -0.67 -9.23 28.79
C ILE A 450 0.68 -9.83 29.20
N LEU A 451 0.68 -10.94 29.96
CA LEU A 451 1.91 -11.63 30.37
C LEU A 451 2.72 -12.09 29.16
N TYR A 452 2.05 -12.65 28.15
CA TYR A 452 2.66 -13.08 26.89
C TYR A 452 3.20 -11.89 26.10
N PHE A 453 2.39 -10.85 25.90
CA PHE A 453 2.73 -9.65 25.15
C PHE A 453 4.03 -9.02 25.68
N TYR A 454 4.16 -8.84 27.00
CA TYR A 454 5.36 -8.22 27.57
C TYR A 454 6.58 -9.16 27.58
N ASN A 455 6.43 -10.43 27.95
CA ASN A 455 7.58 -11.29 28.23
C ASN A 455 7.97 -12.24 27.09
N LYS A 456 7.05 -12.46 26.15
CA LYS A 456 7.16 -13.46 25.07
C LYS A 456 7.00 -12.85 23.68
N VAL A 457 6.91 -11.54 23.53
CA VAL A 457 7.07 -10.87 22.23
C VAL A 457 8.48 -10.29 22.17
N PHE A 458 9.28 -10.75 21.22
CA PHE A 458 10.67 -10.36 21.05
C PHE A 458 10.94 -9.62 19.74
N PHE A 459 11.98 -8.82 19.74
CA PHE A 459 12.61 -8.28 18.54
C PHE A 459 14.13 -8.31 18.71
N ILE A 460 14.86 -8.29 17.61
CA ILE A 460 16.31 -8.11 17.66
C ILE A 460 16.59 -6.63 17.92
N PHE A 461 17.31 -6.31 18.98
CA PHE A 461 17.87 -5.00 19.24
C PHE A 461 19.29 -4.95 18.69
N ALA A 462 19.51 -4.08 17.71
CA ALA A 462 20.83 -3.84 17.13
C ALA A 462 21.29 -2.44 17.51
N TYR A 463 22.33 -2.33 18.32
CA TYR A 463 22.95 -1.06 18.69
C TYR A 463 24.19 -0.80 17.84
N LEU A 464 24.20 0.33 17.15
CA LEU A 464 25.32 0.83 16.36
C LEU A 464 26.09 1.86 17.20
N THR A 465 27.38 1.63 17.40
CA THR A 465 28.26 2.45 18.23
C THR A 465 28.66 3.76 17.53
N ASN A 466 28.57 4.87 18.29
CA ASN A 466 29.06 6.24 17.98
C ASN A 466 29.30 6.53 16.49
N GLN A 467 28.22 6.86 15.80
CA GLN A 467 28.27 7.32 14.43
C GLN A 467 28.16 8.85 14.44
N GLU A 468 29.03 9.54 13.69
CA GLU A 468 28.78 10.94 13.33
C GLU A 468 27.41 11.04 12.64
N ASP A 469 26.74 12.19 12.75
CA ASP A 469 25.40 12.42 12.17
C ASP A 469 25.30 12.03 10.69
N GLU A 470 26.40 12.21 9.93
CA GLU A 470 26.49 11.87 8.51
C GLU A 470 26.43 10.35 8.27
N GLN A 471 27.23 9.57 9.00
CA GLN A 471 27.26 8.11 8.88
C GLN A 471 25.93 7.49 9.31
N THR A 472 25.32 8.02 10.37
CA THR A 472 23.98 7.62 10.81
C THR A 472 22.95 7.78 9.71
N THR A 473 22.95 8.92 9.02
CA THR A 473 21.97 9.20 7.99
C THR A 473 22.19 8.31 6.75
N ARG A 474 23.44 7.96 6.43
CA ARG A 474 23.76 6.98 5.37
C ARG A 474 23.28 5.57 5.73
N ILE A 475 23.49 5.12 6.97
CA ILE A 475 22.98 3.83 7.45
C ILE A 475 21.45 3.79 7.36
N PHE A 476 20.78 4.88 7.76
CA PHE A 476 19.33 5.02 7.63
C PHE A 476 18.86 4.90 6.17
N GLN A 477 19.52 5.59 5.24
CA GLN A 477 19.19 5.52 3.81
C GLN A 477 19.33 4.08 3.27
N ASN A 478 20.40 3.36 3.64
CA ASN A 478 20.67 2.00 3.20
C ASN A 478 19.65 0.98 3.75
N LEU A 479 19.30 1.08 5.04
CA LEU A 479 18.30 0.17 5.66
C LEU A 479 16.94 0.27 4.98
N ASN A 480 16.54 1.49 4.62
CA ASN A 480 15.27 1.75 3.97
C ASN A 480 15.25 1.45 2.46
N GLN A 481 16.38 1.11 1.86
CA GLN A 481 16.45 0.73 0.44
C GLN A 481 15.75 -0.61 0.16
N TYR A 482 15.69 -1.53 1.14
CA TYR A 482 15.19 -2.90 0.97
C TYR A 482 13.92 -3.24 1.81
N GLY A 483 13.45 -2.33 2.68
CA GLY A 483 12.18 -2.43 3.43
C GLY A 483 11.00 -1.75 2.71
N LYS A 484 9.89 -1.38 3.40
CA LYS A 484 8.89 -0.46 2.82
C LYS A 484 9.63 0.86 2.53
N PRO A 485 9.96 1.16 1.27
CA PRO A 485 10.99 2.14 0.97
C PRO A 485 10.53 3.52 1.45
N LEU A 486 11.49 4.32 1.91
CA LEU A 486 11.23 5.73 2.18
C LEU A 486 10.67 6.36 0.90
N GLY A 487 9.65 7.19 1.06
CA GLY A 487 9.12 7.97 -0.05
C GLY A 487 10.16 8.98 -0.53
N VAL A 488 9.96 9.51 -1.73
CA VAL A 488 10.75 10.63 -2.25
C VAL A 488 10.76 11.78 -1.25
N LEU A 489 9.63 12.07 -0.60
CA LEU A 489 9.52 13.16 0.38
C LEU A 489 10.37 12.89 1.63
N ASP A 490 10.34 11.67 2.15
CA ASP A 490 11.14 11.31 3.33
C ASP A 490 12.65 11.36 2.98
N LEU A 491 13.05 10.81 1.83
CA LEU A 491 14.43 10.84 1.37
C LEU A 491 14.95 12.27 1.16
N PHE A 492 14.09 13.15 0.64
CA PHE A 492 14.47 14.54 0.40
C PHE A 492 14.61 15.34 1.69
N ARG A 493 13.72 15.11 2.66
CA ARG A 493 13.88 15.66 4.02
C ARG A 493 15.23 15.27 4.62
N ASN A 494 15.67 14.01 4.44
CA ASN A 494 16.95 13.53 4.95
C ASN A 494 18.13 14.24 4.30
N TYR A 495 18.05 14.43 2.98
CA TYR A 495 19.06 15.17 2.24
C TYR A 495 19.18 16.62 2.74
N ILE A 496 18.06 17.32 2.92
CA ILE A 496 18.04 18.68 3.51
C ILE A 496 18.69 18.66 4.90
N TYR A 497 18.34 17.68 5.73
CA TYR A 497 18.89 17.53 7.07
C TYR A 497 20.41 17.34 7.07
N GLN A 498 20.93 16.45 6.21
CA GLN A 498 22.38 16.21 6.05
C GLN A 498 23.09 17.49 5.61
N LYS A 499 22.48 18.21 4.67
CA LYS A 499 23.07 19.40 4.07
C LYS A 499 23.27 20.55 5.05
N TYR A 500 22.35 20.74 5.99
CA TYR A 500 22.42 21.80 7.00
C TYR A 500 22.92 21.33 8.37
N ASN A 501 23.60 20.17 8.46
CA ASN A 501 23.92 19.59 9.76
C ASN A 501 24.80 20.48 10.67
N GLY A 502 25.62 21.37 10.09
CA GLY A 502 26.45 22.33 10.82
C GLY A 502 25.75 23.61 11.31
N GLU A 503 24.51 23.88 10.88
CA GLU A 503 23.77 25.11 11.20
C GLU A 503 22.44 24.76 11.90
N LYS A 504 22.47 24.43 13.19
CA LYS A 504 21.32 23.84 13.92
C LYS A 504 20.01 24.65 13.79
N GLU A 505 20.05 25.96 14.03
CA GLU A 505 18.85 26.81 13.98
C GLU A 505 18.24 26.84 12.57
N LYS A 506 19.06 27.07 11.55
CA LYS A 506 18.65 27.06 10.14
C LYS A 506 18.15 25.69 9.69
N LYS A 507 18.78 24.61 10.15
CA LYS A 507 18.34 23.24 9.88
C LYS A 507 16.94 22.98 10.42
N ASP A 508 16.71 23.29 11.69
CA ASP A 508 15.41 23.07 12.33
C ASP A 508 14.33 23.93 11.67
N GLU A 509 14.64 25.19 11.34
CA GLU A 509 13.76 26.08 10.59
C GLU A 509 13.38 25.51 9.21
N ILE A 510 14.37 25.15 8.38
CA ILE A 510 14.15 24.62 7.02
C ILE A 510 13.36 23.30 7.07
N ILE A 511 13.65 22.41 8.02
CA ILE A 511 12.95 21.11 8.11
C ILE A 511 11.51 21.29 8.55
N ASN A 512 11.25 22.13 9.56
CA ASN A 512 9.88 22.47 9.95
C ASN A 512 9.17 23.09 8.76
N LYS A 513 9.87 23.96 8.03
CA LYS A 513 9.29 24.61 6.88
C LYS A 513 8.84 23.60 5.82
N TYR A 514 9.76 22.76 5.38
CA TYR A 514 9.52 21.67 4.45
C TYR A 514 8.32 20.79 4.86
N ASN A 515 8.22 20.47 6.16
CA ASN A 515 7.22 19.56 6.72
C ASN A 515 5.79 20.10 6.68
N GLU A 516 5.58 21.40 6.87
CA GLU A 516 4.24 22.01 6.88
C GLU A 516 3.79 22.46 5.48
N THR A 517 4.69 22.40 4.49
CA THR A 517 4.44 22.90 3.13
C THR A 517 4.62 21.83 2.05
N PHE A 518 5.84 21.68 1.51
CA PHE A 518 6.17 20.80 0.40
C PHE A 518 5.82 19.34 0.69
N ASN A 519 6.13 18.85 1.89
CA ASN A 519 5.82 17.49 2.32
C ASN A 519 4.30 17.23 2.31
N LEU A 520 3.52 18.12 2.92
CA LEU A 520 2.06 17.99 2.95
C LEU A 520 1.43 18.09 1.57
N TYR A 521 1.97 18.95 0.69
CA TYR A 521 1.41 19.18 -0.64
C TYR A 521 1.30 17.89 -1.46
N PHE A 522 2.35 17.07 -1.43
CA PHE A 522 2.41 15.83 -2.21
C PHE A 522 1.81 14.62 -1.50
N ARG A 523 1.35 14.73 -0.26
CA ARG A 523 0.65 13.65 0.44
C ARG A 523 -0.86 13.71 0.24
N LYS A 524 -1.50 12.53 0.20
CA LYS A 524 -2.97 12.47 0.12
C LYS A 524 -3.59 13.21 1.31
N ASN A 525 -4.65 13.96 1.05
CA ASN A 525 -5.37 14.76 2.05
C ASN A 525 -4.52 15.77 2.84
N ALA A 526 -3.31 16.12 2.38
CA ALA A 526 -2.40 17.04 3.06
C ALA A 526 -2.08 16.64 4.51
N ARG A 527 -1.76 15.36 4.74
CA ARG A 527 -1.35 14.87 6.07
C ARG A 527 -0.10 14.00 5.98
N GLN A 528 0.77 14.11 6.98
CA GLN A 528 2.08 13.42 7.01
C GLN A 528 1.96 11.89 7.13
N ASP A 529 0.84 11.39 7.63
CA ASP A 529 0.52 9.98 7.84
C ASP A 529 -0.04 9.26 6.58
N GLN A 530 -0.18 9.99 5.47
CA GLN A 530 -0.73 9.49 4.21
C GLN A 530 0.35 9.26 3.14
N ASP A 531 0.04 8.40 2.15
CA ASP A 531 0.96 8.11 1.05
C ASP A 531 1.27 9.36 0.22
N GLU A 532 2.49 9.43 -0.30
CA GLU A 532 2.91 10.42 -1.30
C GLU A 532 2.33 10.13 -2.69
N ASN A 533 2.07 11.19 -3.45
CA ASN A 533 1.69 11.11 -4.85
C ASN A 533 2.95 11.21 -5.73
N ILE A 534 3.68 10.10 -5.86
CA ILE A 534 4.94 10.04 -6.60
C ILE A 534 4.82 10.54 -8.06
N LYS A 535 3.67 10.33 -8.71
CA LYS A 535 3.42 10.81 -10.08
C LYS A 535 3.42 12.34 -10.15
N ASN A 536 2.78 13.00 -9.17
CA ASN A 536 2.81 14.45 -9.08
C ASN A 536 4.20 14.97 -8.73
N ILE A 537 4.95 14.28 -7.86
CA ILE A 537 6.33 14.68 -7.53
C ILE A 537 7.22 14.60 -8.78
N ILE A 538 7.15 13.49 -9.54
CA ILE A 538 7.89 13.35 -10.81
C ILE A 538 7.52 14.48 -11.77
N THR A 539 6.23 14.75 -11.93
CA THR A 539 5.76 15.80 -12.86
C THR A 539 6.25 17.18 -12.42
N PHE A 540 6.18 17.49 -11.13
CA PHE A 540 6.73 18.72 -10.56
C PHE A 540 8.22 18.84 -10.85
N VAL A 541 9.02 17.86 -10.41
CA VAL A 541 10.47 17.90 -10.51
C VAL A 541 10.93 17.99 -11.97
N ASP A 542 10.38 17.15 -12.86
CA ASP A 542 10.73 17.18 -14.27
C ASP A 542 10.31 18.52 -14.91
N SER A 543 9.11 19.03 -14.62
CA SER A 543 8.65 20.32 -15.17
C SER A 543 9.51 21.49 -14.70
N THR A 544 9.99 21.45 -13.46
CA THR A 544 10.80 22.51 -12.87
C THR A 544 12.25 22.43 -13.36
N LEU A 545 12.83 21.25 -13.50
CA LEU A 545 14.15 21.09 -14.12
C LEU A 545 14.14 21.53 -15.59
N ILE A 546 13.10 21.19 -16.35
CA ILE A 546 12.90 21.67 -17.73
C ILE A 546 12.82 23.18 -17.80
N LYS A 547 12.10 23.81 -16.88
CA LYS A 547 12.03 25.27 -16.73
C LYS A 547 13.45 25.87 -16.59
N TYR A 548 14.35 25.19 -15.87
CA TYR A 548 15.74 25.64 -15.73
C TYR A 548 16.70 25.14 -16.84
N GLY A 549 16.18 24.48 -17.89
CA GLY A 549 16.96 24.00 -19.02
C GLY A 549 17.81 22.76 -18.76
N MET A 550 17.49 22.01 -17.71
CA MET A 550 18.28 20.86 -17.22
C MET A 550 17.85 19.55 -17.87
N PHE A 551 17.80 19.51 -19.21
CA PHE A 551 17.36 18.33 -19.97
C PHE A 551 18.36 17.18 -19.91
N SER A 552 19.66 17.50 -20.06
CA SER A 552 20.75 16.53 -20.01
C SER A 552 20.76 15.75 -18.70
N GLU A 553 20.52 16.43 -17.59
CA GLU A 553 20.53 15.84 -16.25
C GLU A 553 19.31 14.94 -16.03
N ILE A 554 18.14 15.34 -16.55
CA ILE A 554 16.96 14.47 -16.55
C ILE A 554 17.26 13.17 -17.31
N ASP A 555 17.83 13.27 -18.51
CA ASP A 555 18.14 12.12 -19.36
C ASP A 555 19.22 11.22 -18.77
N GLU A 556 20.29 11.81 -18.25
CA GLU A 556 21.38 11.09 -17.59
C GLU A 556 20.88 10.31 -16.37
N ILE A 557 20.09 10.96 -15.51
CA ILE A 557 19.52 10.31 -14.31
C ILE A 557 18.53 9.21 -14.73
N ASN A 558 17.63 9.48 -15.67
CA ASN A 558 16.65 8.50 -16.12
C ASN A 558 17.31 7.27 -16.77
N LYS A 559 18.43 7.47 -17.49
CA LYS A 559 19.19 6.39 -18.13
C LYS A 559 19.95 5.53 -17.12
N ASN A 560 20.50 6.15 -16.07
CA ASN A 560 21.34 5.48 -15.09
C ASN A 560 20.53 4.81 -13.95
N TYR A 561 19.27 5.20 -13.73
CA TYR A 561 18.46 4.73 -12.60
C TYR A 561 17.07 4.25 -13.03
N ASN A 562 16.86 2.93 -13.03
CA ASN A 562 15.57 2.30 -13.38
C ASN A 562 14.46 2.48 -12.32
N ASN A 563 14.83 2.76 -11.06
CA ASN A 563 13.86 2.97 -9.98
C ASN A 563 13.35 4.42 -9.99
N LYS A 564 12.04 4.60 -10.18
CA LYS A 564 11.38 5.92 -10.24
C LYS A 564 11.61 6.76 -8.98
N THR A 565 11.57 6.16 -7.79
CA THR A 565 11.83 6.87 -6.53
C THR A 565 13.26 7.40 -6.50
N THR A 566 14.24 6.55 -6.84
CA THR A 566 15.67 6.91 -6.89
C THR A 566 15.95 7.99 -7.92
N ALA A 567 15.43 7.87 -9.14
CA ALA A 567 15.58 8.89 -10.17
C ALA A 567 14.97 10.23 -9.73
N THR A 568 13.80 10.20 -9.07
CA THR A 568 13.12 11.42 -8.62
C THR A 568 13.87 12.12 -7.48
N ILE A 569 14.40 11.37 -6.49
CA ILE A 569 15.17 11.98 -5.41
C ILE A 569 16.44 12.64 -5.94
N LEU A 570 17.17 11.99 -6.84
CA LEU A 570 18.40 12.57 -7.43
C LEU A 570 18.11 13.87 -8.18
N LYS A 571 17.03 13.89 -8.97
CA LYS A 571 16.58 15.10 -9.66
C LYS A 571 16.17 16.21 -8.68
N LEU A 572 15.47 15.86 -7.60
CA LEU A 572 15.04 16.83 -6.60
C LEU A 572 16.23 17.38 -5.78
N GLN A 573 17.23 16.55 -5.48
CA GLN A 573 18.52 16.96 -4.91
C GLN A 573 19.24 17.94 -5.84
N TYR A 574 19.35 17.58 -7.13
CA TYR A 574 19.96 18.44 -8.13
C TYR A 574 19.26 19.80 -8.26
N LEU A 575 17.93 19.80 -8.27
CA LEU A 575 17.12 21.02 -8.28
C LEU A 575 17.37 21.87 -7.02
N PHE A 576 17.44 21.25 -5.85
CA PHE A 576 17.72 21.95 -4.59
C PHE A 576 19.13 22.54 -4.54
N ASP A 577 20.13 21.80 -5.02
CA ASP A 577 21.50 22.28 -5.21
C ASP A 577 21.56 23.46 -6.19
N TYR A 578 20.78 23.40 -7.27
CA TYR A 578 20.68 24.50 -8.23
C TYR A 578 20.11 25.76 -7.61
N TYR A 579 19.00 25.66 -6.86
CA TYR A 579 18.45 26.82 -6.16
C TYR A 579 19.47 27.45 -5.23
N GLU A 580 20.16 26.64 -4.43
CA GLU A 580 21.17 27.13 -3.47
C GLU A 580 22.31 27.89 -4.17
N LYS A 581 22.82 27.35 -5.28
CA LYS A 581 23.88 28.00 -6.07
C LYS A 581 23.43 29.32 -6.72
N ASN A 582 22.14 29.47 -6.99
CA ASN A 582 21.58 30.63 -7.68
C ASN A 582 20.76 31.54 -6.77
N LEU A 583 20.90 31.40 -5.44
CA LEU A 583 20.22 32.27 -4.48
C LEU A 583 20.63 33.73 -4.67
N GLN A 584 19.63 34.61 -4.58
CA GLN A 584 19.88 36.02 -4.38
C GLN A 584 20.20 36.25 -2.90
N ILE A 585 20.94 37.33 -2.59
CA ILE A 585 21.49 37.66 -1.24
C ILE A 585 20.43 37.65 -0.12
N LYS A 586 19.13 37.73 -0.43
CA LYS A 586 18.01 37.79 0.53
C LYS A 586 17.00 36.64 0.43
N SER A 587 17.24 35.59 -0.37
CA SER A 587 16.34 34.44 -0.52
C SER A 587 16.90 33.18 0.15
N ASP A 588 16.02 32.32 0.70
CA ASP A 588 16.40 30.94 1.07
C ASP A 588 15.97 29.94 -0.02
N VAL A 589 16.57 28.75 0.01
CA VAL A 589 16.34 27.67 -0.98
C VAL A 589 14.89 27.18 -0.98
N LEU A 590 14.23 27.19 0.18
CA LEU A 590 12.84 26.77 0.30
C LEU A 590 11.88 27.75 -0.35
N HIS A 591 12.13 29.05 -0.32
CA HIS A 591 11.26 30.01 -0.99
C HIS A 591 11.22 29.78 -2.51
N GLU A 592 12.35 29.50 -3.16
CA GLU A 592 12.37 29.14 -4.58
C GLU A 592 11.60 27.83 -4.84
N LEU A 593 11.82 26.80 -4.02
CA LEU A 593 11.12 25.53 -4.13
C LEU A 593 9.60 25.69 -3.97
N LEU A 594 9.16 26.45 -2.96
CA LEU A 594 7.73 26.67 -2.68
C LEU A 594 7.07 27.57 -3.72
N HIS A 595 7.78 28.58 -4.23
CA HIS A 595 7.29 29.41 -5.33
C HIS A 595 7.05 28.57 -6.59
N ASP A 596 7.98 27.67 -6.95
CA ASP A 596 7.78 26.78 -8.09
C ASP A 596 6.68 25.75 -7.86
N LEU A 597 6.52 25.30 -6.61
CA LEU A 597 5.43 24.42 -6.24
C LEU A 597 4.06 25.10 -6.41
N LEU A 598 3.97 26.39 -6.11
CA LEU A 598 2.76 27.18 -6.34
C LEU A 598 2.42 27.33 -7.84
N ILE A 599 3.43 27.58 -8.69
CA ILE A 599 3.26 27.59 -10.15
C ILE A 599 2.79 26.22 -10.63
N PHE A 600 3.41 25.15 -10.13
CA PHE A 600 2.98 23.80 -10.45
C PHE A 600 1.55 23.52 -10.00
N ASP A 601 1.13 23.98 -8.82
CA ASP A 601 -0.24 23.82 -8.34
C ASP A 601 -1.27 24.47 -9.27
N TYR A 602 -0.93 25.64 -9.80
CA TYR A 602 -1.74 26.33 -10.80
C TYR A 602 -1.88 25.50 -12.07
N VAL A 603 -0.74 25.16 -12.68
CA VAL A 603 -0.65 24.51 -14.00
C VAL A 603 -1.14 23.07 -13.96
N SER A 604 -1.01 22.37 -12.83
CA SER A 604 -1.45 20.98 -12.65
C SER A 604 -2.97 20.84 -12.44
N GLY A 605 -3.70 21.95 -12.30
CA GLY A 605 -5.15 21.98 -12.56
C GLY A 605 -6.05 22.33 -11.40
N LYS A 606 -5.53 22.93 -10.32
CA LYS A 606 -6.40 23.50 -9.29
C LYS A 606 -6.99 24.85 -9.71
N ALA A 607 -6.33 25.56 -10.64
CA ALA A 607 -6.72 26.84 -11.25
C ALA A 607 -6.91 28.01 -10.27
N LYS A 608 -7.05 27.73 -8.97
CA LYS A 608 -6.95 28.65 -7.84
C LYS A 608 -6.41 27.87 -6.64
N TYR A 609 -5.60 28.52 -5.82
CA TYR A 609 -5.22 27.97 -4.52
C TYR A 609 -6.48 27.73 -3.69
N ASP A 610 -6.57 26.56 -3.07
CA ASP A 610 -7.52 26.37 -1.99
C ASP A 610 -6.86 26.88 -0.70
N GLU A 611 -6.93 28.19 -0.46
CA GLU A 611 -6.36 28.85 0.72
C GLU A 611 -6.91 28.30 2.05
N SER A 612 -8.04 27.58 2.00
CA SER A 612 -8.56 26.87 3.17
C SER A 612 -7.69 25.67 3.57
N LYS A 613 -6.84 25.17 2.66
CA LYS A 613 -5.89 24.11 2.95
C LYS A 613 -4.71 24.68 3.71
N PHE A 614 -4.53 24.14 4.91
CA PHE A 614 -3.45 24.48 5.83
C PHE A 614 -2.09 24.61 5.14
N ASN A 615 -1.65 23.59 4.40
CA ASN A 615 -0.33 23.58 3.76
C ASN A 615 -0.14 24.72 2.73
N ILE A 616 -1.20 25.09 2.00
CA ILE A 616 -1.14 26.21 1.05
C ILE A 616 -1.10 27.53 1.81
N ARG A 617 -1.89 27.67 2.88
CA ARG A 617 -1.86 28.85 3.73
C ARG A 617 -0.47 29.07 4.36
N GLU A 618 0.15 28.01 4.88
CA GLU A 618 1.51 28.09 5.44
C GLU A 618 2.55 28.44 4.35
N MET A 619 2.44 27.85 3.16
CA MET A 619 3.28 28.23 2.00
C MET A 619 3.18 29.73 1.70
N LEU A 620 1.95 30.25 1.62
CA LEU A 620 1.72 31.67 1.34
C LEU A 620 2.20 32.54 2.51
N SER A 621 2.05 32.10 3.76
CA SER A 621 2.53 32.84 4.93
C SER A 621 4.02 33.08 4.83
N TRP A 622 4.83 32.05 4.61
CA TRP A 622 6.29 32.22 4.59
C TRP A 622 6.80 32.91 3.34
N LEU A 623 6.18 32.66 2.18
CA LEU A 623 6.52 33.43 0.99
C LEU A 623 6.26 34.93 1.21
N ASN A 624 5.26 35.30 2.01
CA ASN A 624 4.97 36.69 2.35
C ASN A 624 5.94 37.32 3.36
N ASP A 625 6.69 36.52 4.13
CA ASP A 625 7.74 37.02 5.02
C ASP A 625 8.93 37.61 4.24
N ASN A 626 9.02 37.30 2.95
CA ASN A 626 10.01 37.86 2.03
C ASN A 626 9.38 38.78 0.99
N ASN A 627 9.75 40.07 1.01
CA ASN A 627 9.18 41.10 0.12
C ASN A 627 9.25 40.76 -1.37
N GLN A 628 10.28 40.04 -1.82
CA GLN A 628 10.42 39.61 -3.21
C GLN A 628 9.34 38.59 -3.60
N TYR A 629 9.09 37.60 -2.75
CA TYR A 629 8.11 36.56 -3.01
C TYR A 629 6.68 37.02 -2.76
N LYS A 630 6.47 37.95 -1.82
CA LYS A 630 5.20 38.68 -1.67
C LYS A 630 4.76 39.31 -2.99
N TYR A 631 5.68 39.93 -3.74
CA TYR A 631 5.36 40.52 -5.03
C TYR A 631 5.08 39.45 -6.11
N LYS A 632 5.93 38.41 -6.20
CA LYS A 632 5.69 37.26 -7.07
C LYS A 632 4.32 36.62 -6.81
N GLN A 633 3.94 36.50 -5.54
CA GLN A 633 2.64 36.01 -5.09
C GLN A 633 1.49 36.92 -5.53
N GLN A 634 1.61 38.24 -5.39
CA GLN A 634 0.57 39.16 -5.87
C GLN A 634 0.32 39.01 -7.38
N ASN A 635 1.37 38.78 -8.16
CA ASN A 635 1.25 38.52 -9.60
C ASN A 635 0.64 37.13 -9.90
N LEU A 636 0.99 36.11 -9.11
CA LEU A 636 0.31 34.81 -9.13
C LEU A 636 -1.19 34.99 -8.83
N ASP A 637 -1.56 35.72 -7.78
CA ASP A 637 -2.96 35.94 -7.40
C ASP A 637 -3.75 36.68 -8.49
N LYS A 638 -3.14 37.67 -9.17
CA LYS A 638 -3.75 38.32 -10.35
C LYS A 638 -4.00 37.34 -11.48
N LEU A 639 -3.02 36.50 -11.81
CA LEU A 639 -3.15 35.47 -12.84
C LEU A 639 -4.25 34.46 -12.47
N PHE A 640 -4.32 34.07 -11.20
CA PHE A 640 -5.28 33.09 -10.69
C PHE A 640 -6.70 33.61 -10.64
N ASN A 641 -6.85 34.92 -10.42
CA ASN A 641 -8.16 35.57 -10.46
C ASN A 641 -8.61 35.86 -11.90
N ASN A 642 -7.75 35.64 -12.92
CA ASN A 642 -8.17 35.65 -14.31
C ASN A 642 -8.90 34.35 -14.65
N GLU A 643 -10.23 34.40 -14.61
CA GLU A 643 -11.06 33.22 -14.83
C GLU A 643 -10.96 32.67 -16.27
N PHE A 644 -10.72 33.52 -17.27
CA PHE A 644 -10.49 33.05 -18.64
C PHE A 644 -9.27 32.14 -18.73
N ILE A 645 -8.12 32.63 -18.31
CA ILE A 645 -6.86 31.88 -18.32
C ILE A 645 -6.97 30.65 -17.42
N SER A 646 -7.59 30.80 -16.25
CA SER A 646 -7.77 29.70 -15.30
C SER A 646 -8.61 28.55 -15.88
N ILE A 647 -9.63 28.85 -16.71
CA ILE A 647 -10.40 27.82 -17.43
C ILE A 647 -9.56 27.15 -18.52
N GLN A 648 -8.72 27.89 -19.26
CA GLN A 648 -7.79 27.30 -20.23
C GLN A 648 -6.81 26.34 -19.54
N ILE A 649 -6.20 26.76 -18.43
CA ILE A 649 -5.30 25.92 -17.62
C ILE A 649 -6.03 24.68 -17.10
N LYS A 650 -7.24 24.83 -16.58
CA LYS A 650 -8.03 23.71 -16.07
C LYS A 650 -8.35 22.68 -17.17
N ASN A 651 -8.58 23.14 -18.40
CA ASN A 651 -8.79 22.29 -19.58
C ASN A 651 -7.49 21.57 -20.03
N LEU A 652 -6.34 22.23 -19.89
CA LEU A 652 -5.02 21.71 -20.29
C LEU A 652 -4.29 20.90 -19.22
N SER A 653 -4.86 20.74 -18.04
CA SER A 653 -4.19 20.15 -16.86
C SER A 653 -4.76 18.79 -16.47
N ASN A 654 -4.38 18.27 -15.30
CA ASN A 654 -4.83 16.96 -14.81
C ASN A 654 -6.37 16.92 -14.57
N ASN A 655 -7.00 18.08 -14.37
CA ASN A 655 -8.46 18.21 -14.32
C ASN A 655 -9.12 18.28 -15.71
N GLY A 656 -8.37 18.38 -16.81
CA GLY A 656 -8.77 18.06 -18.19
C GLY A 656 -8.14 16.75 -18.72
N ARG A 657 -7.43 16.01 -17.84
CA ARG A 657 -6.70 14.75 -18.09
C ARG A 657 -5.51 14.86 -19.05
N LYS A 658 -4.90 16.04 -19.14
CA LYS A 658 -3.84 16.38 -20.11
C LYS A 658 -2.56 16.84 -19.42
N SER A 659 -2.10 16.15 -18.36
CA SER A 659 -0.92 16.54 -17.55
C SER A 659 0.40 16.62 -18.33
N VAL A 660 0.43 16.14 -19.58
CA VAL A 660 1.63 16.16 -20.42
C VAL A 660 2.10 17.58 -20.74
N PHE A 661 1.20 18.56 -20.76
CA PHE A 661 1.55 19.96 -21.08
C PHE A 661 2.12 20.74 -19.89
N THR A 662 2.18 20.17 -18.69
CA THR A 662 2.65 20.90 -17.49
C THR A 662 4.03 21.50 -17.69
N SER A 663 4.99 20.74 -18.25
CA SER A 663 6.35 21.26 -18.50
C SER A 663 6.38 22.39 -19.52
N LEU A 664 5.58 22.30 -20.59
CA LEU A 664 5.51 23.34 -21.63
C LEU A 664 4.88 24.61 -21.09
N ILE A 665 3.76 24.49 -20.36
CA ILE A 665 3.07 25.65 -19.77
C ILE A 665 3.95 26.32 -18.71
N THR A 666 4.61 25.56 -17.84
CA THR A 666 5.54 26.11 -16.84
C THR A 666 6.71 26.85 -17.50
N LEU A 667 7.26 26.32 -18.58
CA LEU A 667 8.32 26.99 -19.35
C LEU A 667 7.80 28.28 -20.02
N ILE A 668 6.61 28.25 -20.63
CA ILE A 668 5.98 29.45 -21.22
C ILE A 668 5.81 30.54 -20.16
N ILE A 669 5.32 30.19 -18.96
CA ILE A 669 5.14 31.12 -17.84
C ILE A 669 6.46 31.82 -17.48
N GLN A 670 7.56 31.06 -17.40
CA GLN A 670 8.88 31.59 -17.10
C GLN A 670 9.40 32.47 -18.25
N LYS A 671 9.23 32.06 -19.50
CA LYS A 671 9.71 32.82 -20.67
C LYS A 671 8.97 34.14 -20.86
N LEU A 672 7.68 34.16 -20.56
CA LEU A 672 6.87 35.39 -20.53
C LEU A 672 7.06 36.20 -19.24
N ASP A 673 7.88 35.71 -18.32
CA ASP A 673 8.25 36.33 -17.05
C ASP A 673 7.04 36.80 -16.22
N LEU A 674 5.97 36.00 -16.20
CA LEU A 674 4.64 36.41 -15.68
C LEU A 674 4.59 36.78 -14.19
N PHE A 675 5.68 36.57 -13.44
CA PHE A 675 5.74 36.84 -12.01
C PHE A 675 6.76 37.90 -11.62
N SER A 676 7.48 38.51 -12.57
CA SER A 676 8.37 39.64 -12.27
C SER A 676 7.62 40.97 -12.10
N ASN A 677 8.35 41.96 -11.57
CA ASN A 677 7.85 43.29 -11.24
C ASN A 677 7.27 44.10 -12.41
N GLN A 678 7.43 43.65 -13.66
CA GLN A 678 7.04 44.39 -14.88
C GLN A 678 5.96 43.69 -15.73
N SER A 679 5.51 42.49 -15.34
CA SER A 679 4.79 41.62 -16.27
C SER A 679 3.31 42.01 -16.50
N LYS A 680 2.97 42.23 -17.78
CA LYS A 680 1.60 42.42 -18.30
C LYS A 680 1.23 41.39 -19.39
N ASN A 681 1.98 40.31 -19.51
CA ASN A 681 1.91 39.38 -20.65
C ASN A 681 0.81 38.30 -20.54
N TYR A 682 -0.25 38.56 -19.77
CA TYR A 682 -1.37 37.62 -19.62
C TYR A 682 -2.11 37.34 -20.94
N ILE A 683 -2.15 38.34 -21.83
CA ILE A 683 -2.74 38.21 -23.17
C ILE A 683 -1.90 37.23 -23.99
N GLU A 684 -0.58 37.41 -24.05
CA GLU A 684 0.32 36.52 -24.78
C GLU A 684 0.30 35.10 -24.19
N PHE A 685 0.28 34.98 -22.86
CA PHE A 685 0.12 33.69 -22.20
C PHE A 685 -1.17 32.98 -22.63
N SER A 686 -2.29 33.69 -22.64
CA SER A 686 -3.57 33.14 -23.08
C SER A 686 -3.57 32.71 -24.55
N LYS A 687 -2.84 33.42 -25.43
CA LYS A 687 -2.63 33.01 -26.84
C LYS A 687 -1.85 31.69 -26.93
N PHE A 688 -0.79 31.53 -26.12
CA PHE A 688 -0.06 30.26 -26.04
C PHE A 688 -0.94 29.12 -25.52
N LEU A 689 -1.78 29.36 -24.51
CA LEU A 689 -2.71 28.33 -24.03
C LEU A 689 -3.72 27.95 -25.12
N ALA A 690 -4.21 28.92 -25.90
CA ALA A 690 -5.17 28.65 -26.96
C ALA A 690 -4.59 27.75 -28.09
N ILE A 691 -3.29 27.85 -28.44
CA ILE A 691 -2.70 26.94 -29.46
C ILE A 691 -2.64 25.51 -28.92
N ILE A 692 -2.34 25.37 -27.62
CA ILE A 692 -2.29 24.06 -26.96
C ILE A 692 -3.71 23.49 -26.88
N GLU A 693 -4.72 24.29 -26.54
CA GLU A 693 -6.12 23.84 -26.52
C GLU A 693 -6.57 23.36 -27.91
N ARG A 694 -6.30 24.13 -28.97
CA ARG A 694 -6.59 23.73 -30.36
C ARG A 694 -5.89 22.44 -30.73
N PHE A 695 -4.59 22.33 -30.44
CA PHE A 695 -3.82 21.11 -30.67
C PHE A 695 -4.47 19.91 -30.00
N THR A 696 -4.99 20.05 -28.79
CA THR A 696 -5.58 18.91 -28.07
C THR A 696 -6.86 18.36 -28.71
N LEU A 697 -7.61 19.18 -29.45
CA LEU A 697 -8.77 18.71 -30.22
C LEU A 697 -8.36 17.87 -31.42
N ILE A 698 -7.28 18.29 -32.09
CA ILE A 698 -6.70 17.57 -33.21
C ILE A 698 -6.05 16.26 -32.72
N TRP A 699 -5.38 16.32 -31.57
CA TRP A 699 -4.79 15.16 -30.92
C TRP A 699 -5.84 14.09 -30.60
N ASP A 700 -7.01 14.46 -30.06
CA ASP A 700 -8.05 13.52 -29.66
C ASP A 700 -8.58 12.64 -30.82
N VAL A 701 -8.51 13.11 -32.08
CA VAL A 701 -8.94 12.34 -33.28
C VAL A 701 -7.81 11.69 -34.06
N ASN A 702 -6.56 12.10 -33.82
CA ASN A 702 -5.37 11.57 -34.47
C ASN A 702 -4.49 10.75 -33.52
N PHE A 703 -5.02 10.39 -32.34
CA PHE A 703 -4.28 9.65 -31.34
C PHE A 703 -4.14 8.17 -31.70
N GLU A 704 -2.90 7.71 -31.91
CA GLU A 704 -2.57 6.31 -32.21
C GLU A 704 -1.99 5.56 -31.00
N GLY A 705 -2.20 6.05 -29.77
CA GLY A 705 -1.68 5.40 -28.55
C GLY A 705 -0.29 5.88 -28.09
N GLN A 706 0.31 6.84 -28.78
CA GLN A 706 1.66 7.36 -28.51
C GLN A 706 1.72 8.34 -27.32
N SER A 707 2.71 8.19 -26.44
CA SER A 707 2.95 9.15 -25.35
C SER A 707 3.51 10.46 -25.89
N LEU A 708 2.87 11.59 -25.56
CA LEU A 708 3.37 12.92 -25.94
C LEU A 708 4.51 13.43 -25.03
N THR A 709 4.83 12.77 -23.92
CA THR A 709 5.78 13.30 -22.91
C THR A 709 7.13 13.65 -23.51
N ASN A 710 7.75 12.74 -24.26
CA ASN A 710 9.08 12.98 -24.84
C ASN A 710 9.02 14.05 -25.93
N SER A 711 7.94 14.06 -26.74
CA SER A 711 7.75 15.08 -27.77
C SER A 711 7.62 16.48 -27.16
N ILE A 712 6.86 16.61 -26.07
CA ILE A 712 6.72 17.87 -25.34
C ILE A 712 8.05 18.29 -24.70
N GLN A 713 8.80 17.35 -24.10
CA GLN A 713 10.13 17.66 -23.56
C GLN A 713 11.10 18.15 -24.65
N ARG A 714 11.08 17.54 -25.84
CA ARG A 714 11.87 18.00 -26.98
C ARG A 714 11.46 19.41 -27.41
N ILE A 715 10.16 19.70 -27.50
CA ILE A 715 9.66 21.04 -27.80
C ILE A 715 10.14 22.06 -26.78
N CYS A 716 10.11 21.71 -25.49
CA CYS A 716 10.67 22.56 -24.44
C CYS A 716 12.17 22.81 -24.64
N GLY A 717 12.93 21.79 -25.04
CA GLY A 717 14.35 21.88 -25.36
C GLY A 717 14.63 22.82 -26.53
N ASP A 718 13.80 22.78 -27.58
CA ASP A 718 13.95 23.66 -28.75
C ASP A 718 13.73 25.14 -28.39
N ILE A 719 12.85 25.45 -27.43
CA ILE A 719 12.48 26.84 -27.08
C ILE A 719 13.17 27.39 -25.83
N ILE A 720 13.94 26.58 -25.09
CA ILE A 720 14.59 27.02 -23.85
C ILE A 720 15.60 28.16 -24.06
N GLY A 721 16.19 28.27 -25.25
CA GLY A 721 17.16 29.32 -25.58
C GLY A 721 16.54 30.69 -25.86
N TYR A 722 15.22 30.79 -25.98
CA TYR A 722 14.54 32.02 -26.40
C TYR A 722 14.47 33.00 -25.21
N ASP A 723 14.81 34.27 -25.43
CA ASP A 723 14.57 35.34 -24.46
C ASP A 723 13.10 35.82 -24.50
N SER A 724 12.67 36.61 -23.50
CA SER A 724 11.28 37.05 -23.37
C SER A 724 10.78 37.86 -24.58
N ASN A 725 11.59 38.75 -25.12
CA ASN A 725 11.21 39.59 -26.27
C ASN A 725 11.03 38.77 -27.56
N ASN A 726 11.87 37.76 -27.76
CA ASN A 726 11.75 36.83 -28.87
C ASN A 726 10.63 35.80 -28.64
N PHE A 727 10.33 35.49 -27.38
CA PHE A 727 9.31 34.50 -27.04
C PHE A 727 7.88 35.00 -27.27
N GLU A 728 7.59 36.28 -27.00
CA GLU A 728 6.26 36.89 -27.21
C GLU A 728 5.84 36.98 -28.69
N GLN A 729 6.75 36.71 -29.62
CA GLN A 729 6.50 36.82 -31.04
C GLN A 729 5.56 35.72 -31.55
N LYS A 730 4.77 36.11 -32.56
CA LYS A 730 3.91 35.18 -33.30
C LYS A 730 4.70 34.00 -33.90
N THR A 731 5.90 34.27 -34.41
CA THR A 731 6.82 33.27 -34.97
C THR A 731 7.12 32.13 -33.98
N THR A 732 7.28 32.44 -32.69
CA THR A 732 7.50 31.45 -31.63
C THR A 732 6.25 30.63 -31.36
N ARG A 733 5.06 31.26 -31.32
CA ARG A 733 3.78 30.52 -31.20
C ARG A 733 3.56 29.56 -32.36
N ASP A 734 3.79 30.03 -33.58
CA ASP A 734 3.62 29.22 -34.79
C ASP A 734 4.60 28.05 -34.80
N PHE A 735 5.85 28.27 -34.37
CA PHE A 735 6.83 27.21 -34.20
C PHE A 735 6.37 26.14 -33.22
N ILE A 736 5.92 26.52 -32.01
CA ILE A 736 5.42 25.56 -31.02
C ILE A 736 4.22 24.78 -31.57
N TYR A 737 3.26 25.46 -32.20
CA TYR A 737 2.08 24.80 -32.76
C TYR A 737 2.45 23.81 -33.89
N LYS A 738 3.39 24.18 -34.76
CA LYS A 738 3.92 23.29 -35.81
C LYS A 738 4.57 22.04 -35.21
N GLN A 739 5.41 22.20 -34.18
CA GLN A 739 6.05 21.06 -33.53
C GLN A 739 5.06 20.15 -32.78
N LEU A 740 4.02 20.74 -32.16
CA LEU A 740 2.94 19.97 -31.56
C LEU A 740 2.22 19.12 -32.61
N LEU A 741 1.83 19.68 -33.76
CA LEU A 741 1.17 18.93 -34.83
C LEU A 741 2.10 17.87 -35.45
N ALA A 742 3.38 18.17 -35.61
CA ALA A 742 4.38 17.20 -36.07
C ALA A 742 4.49 16.00 -35.12
N SER A 743 4.28 16.20 -33.81
CA SER A 743 4.31 15.11 -32.82
C SER A 743 3.19 14.07 -32.98
N ILE A 744 2.17 14.37 -33.79
CA ILE A 744 1.06 13.48 -34.12
C ILE A 744 0.93 13.22 -35.63
N ASN A 745 2.02 13.41 -36.38
CA ASN A 745 2.09 13.20 -37.84
C ASN A 745 1.05 14.00 -38.64
N VAL A 746 0.63 15.16 -38.13
CA VAL A 746 -0.30 16.06 -38.82
C VAL A 746 0.46 17.12 -39.59
N ASN A 747 0.18 17.24 -40.89
CA ASN A 747 0.76 18.27 -41.71
C ASN A 747 0.04 19.61 -41.46
N VAL A 748 0.79 20.58 -40.94
CA VAL A 748 0.29 21.90 -40.57
C VAL A 748 -0.12 22.70 -41.80
N GLU A 749 0.68 22.64 -42.89
CA GLU A 749 0.41 23.37 -44.14
C GLU A 749 -0.93 22.94 -44.72
N LYS A 750 -1.26 21.64 -44.66
CA LYS A 750 -2.59 21.15 -45.08
C LYS A 750 -3.74 21.70 -44.24
N ILE A 751 -3.53 22.07 -42.97
CA ILE A 751 -4.60 22.67 -42.16
C ILE A 751 -4.87 24.12 -42.58
N TYR A 752 -3.85 24.86 -43.00
CA TYR A 752 -4.00 26.27 -43.37
C TYR A 752 -4.30 26.48 -44.86
N ASP A 753 -3.75 25.64 -45.73
CA ASP A 753 -3.74 25.83 -47.18
C ASP A 753 -4.77 24.94 -47.92
N ASP A 754 -5.31 23.91 -47.26
CA ASP A 754 -6.31 22.99 -47.82
C ASP A 754 -7.61 23.05 -46.99
N PHE A 755 -8.54 23.87 -47.47
CA PHE A 755 -9.85 24.08 -46.85
C PHE A 755 -10.63 22.77 -46.68
N GLU A 756 -10.52 21.84 -47.64
CA GLU A 756 -11.25 20.58 -47.57
C GLU A 756 -10.62 19.63 -46.54
N TYR A 757 -9.30 19.68 -46.39
CA TYR A 757 -8.61 18.98 -45.30
C TYR A 757 -9.02 19.52 -43.92
N GLU A 758 -9.03 20.84 -43.72
CA GLU A 758 -9.44 21.47 -42.46
C GLU A 758 -10.90 21.13 -42.12
N LYS A 759 -11.79 21.22 -43.09
CA LYS A 759 -13.21 20.85 -42.94
C LYS A 759 -13.41 19.38 -42.58
N ASN A 760 -12.68 18.47 -43.22
CA ASN A 760 -12.73 17.03 -42.90
C ASN A 760 -12.18 16.76 -41.49
N LEU A 761 -11.14 17.47 -41.07
CA LEU A 761 -10.62 17.38 -39.71
C LEU A 761 -11.66 17.85 -38.68
N ILE A 762 -12.26 19.02 -38.88
CA ILE A 762 -13.31 19.56 -37.98
C ILE A 762 -14.50 18.60 -37.88
N SER A 763 -14.92 18.02 -39.01
CA SER A 763 -16.02 17.04 -39.03
C SER A 763 -15.70 15.79 -38.21
N ARG A 764 -14.47 15.26 -38.30
CA ARG A 764 -14.01 14.14 -37.46
C ARG A 764 -13.97 14.50 -35.98
N ILE A 765 -13.51 15.71 -35.64
CA ILE A 765 -13.51 16.20 -34.25
C ILE A 765 -14.94 16.30 -33.71
N HIS A 766 -15.87 16.86 -34.50
CA HIS A 766 -17.27 16.95 -34.13
C HIS A 766 -17.87 15.56 -33.85
N GLN A 767 -17.69 14.62 -34.77
CA GLN A 767 -18.17 13.24 -34.63
C GLN A 767 -17.57 12.55 -33.39
N ASN A 768 -16.26 12.69 -33.17
CA ASN A 768 -15.60 12.11 -31.99
C ASN A 768 -16.18 12.65 -30.68
N LEU A 769 -16.46 13.96 -30.60
CA LEU A 769 -17.08 14.57 -29.43
C LEU A 769 -18.52 14.05 -29.23
N GLU A 770 -19.31 13.92 -30.28
CA GLU A 770 -20.67 13.37 -30.20
C GLU A 770 -20.67 11.92 -29.73
N GLU A 771 -19.87 11.04 -30.35
CA GLU A 771 -19.76 9.63 -29.98
C GLU A 771 -19.29 9.44 -28.54
N LYS A 772 -18.29 10.23 -28.12
CA LYS A 772 -17.75 10.25 -26.75
C LYS A 772 -18.84 10.54 -25.72
N PHE A 773 -19.81 11.39 -26.07
CA PHE A 773 -20.94 11.75 -25.20
C PHE A 773 -22.18 10.88 -25.40
N ILE A 774 -22.18 9.87 -26.28
CA ILE A 774 -23.33 8.97 -26.48
C ILE A 774 -23.06 7.56 -25.92
N HIS A 775 -21.87 6.99 -26.13
CA HIS A 775 -21.65 5.53 -26.07
C HIS A 775 -20.99 4.94 -24.80
N THR A 776 -20.88 5.63 -23.66
CA THR A 776 -20.03 5.13 -22.56
C THR A 776 -20.72 4.92 -21.21
N SER A 777 -20.82 3.66 -20.78
CA SER A 777 -21.33 3.23 -19.46
C SER A 777 -20.24 3.14 -18.37
N SER A 778 -18.94 3.09 -18.72
CA SER A 778 -17.86 2.68 -17.80
C SER A 778 -16.96 3.80 -17.22
N LYS A 779 -17.06 5.06 -17.68
CA LYS A 779 -16.24 6.20 -17.18
C LYS A 779 -17.05 7.49 -16.94
N LYS A 780 -18.25 7.40 -16.36
CA LYS A 780 -19.24 8.50 -16.24
C LYS A 780 -18.70 9.86 -15.74
N GLN A 781 -17.97 9.89 -14.62
CA GLN A 781 -17.44 11.14 -14.04
C GLN A 781 -16.44 11.87 -14.96
N SER A 782 -15.74 11.14 -15.83
CA SER A 782 -14.86 11.71 -16.87
C SER A 782 -15.57 12.64 -17.82
N ASN A 783 -16.74 12.21 -18.26
CA ASN A 783 -17.42 12.81 -19.39
C ASN A 783 -18.12 14.07 -18.95
N ASP A 784 -18.64 14.09 -17.73
CA ASP A 784 -19.24 15.28 -17.14
C ASP A 784 -18.22 16.40 -16.94
N ASP A 785 -16.99 16.08 -16.55
CA ASP A 785 -15.90 17.08 -16.49
C ASP A 785 -15.58 17.63 -17.90
N ALA A 786 -15.49 16.77 -18.93
CA ALA A 786 -15.27 17.20 -20.31
C ALA A 786 -16.40 18.10 -20.85
N LYS A 787 -17.67 17.70 -20.65
CA LYS A 787 -18.84 18.52 -21.00
C LYS A 787 -18.85 19.84 -20.24
N ARG A 788 -18.47 19.82 -18.95
CA ARG A 788 -18.33 21.04 -18.14
C ARG A 788 -17.35 22.02 -18.80
N PHE A 789 -16.17 21.57 -19.23
CA PHE A 789 -15.18 22.47 -19.84
C PHE A 789 -15.64 23.03 -21.17
N ILE A 790 -16.25 22.21 -22.02
CA ILE A 790 -16.82 22.67 -23.29
C ILE A 790 -17.85 23.78 -23.02
N ILE A 791 -18.79 23.54 -22.11
CA ILE A 791 -19.82 24.54 -21.77
C ILE A 791 -19.20 25.78 -21.12
N GLN A 792 -18.20 25.64 -20.25
CA GLN A 792 -17.48 26.77 -19.65
C GLN A 792 -16.79 27.64 -20.72
N ARG A 793 -16.10 27.04 -21.70
CA ARG A 793 -15.48 27.75 -22.82
C ARG A 793 -16.53 28.44 -23.69
N VAL A 794 -17.65 27.78 -24.00
CA VAL A 794 -18.76 28.38 -24.76
C VAL A 794 -19.40 29.56 -24.03
N ILE A 795 -19.56 29.50 -22.70
CA ILE A 795 -20.09 30.63 -21.91
C ILE A 795 -19.14 31.83 -21.95
N GLN A 796 -17.81 31.62 -21.94
CA GLN A 796 -16.84 32.73 -21.98
C GLN A 796 -16.97 33.59 -23.24
N ILE A 797 -17.32 32.97 -24.37
CA ILE A 797 -17.62 33.65 -25.64
C ILE A 797 -18.67 34.76 -25.45
N THR A 798 -19.64 34.54 -24.57
CA THR A 798 -20.79 35.43 -24.42
C THR A 798 -20.48 36.66 -23.56
N LYS A 799 -19.30 36.67 -22.92
CA LYS A 799 -18.86 37.71 -22.00
C LYS A 799 -17.62 38.48 -22.47
N ASN A 800 -16.75 37.85 -23.27
CA ASN A 800 -15.53 38.46 -23.78
C ASN A 800 -15.65 38.84 -25.25
N ASN A 801 -14.91 39.86 -25.69
CA ASN A 801 -14.91 40.26 -27.09
C ASN A 801 -14.13 39.27 -27.96
N ASN A 802 -13.10 38.64 -27.40
CA ASN A 802 -12.33 37.60 -28.08
C ASN A 802 -12.65 36.21 -27.48
N PRO A 803 -13.16 35.27 -28.29
CA PRO A 803 -13.46 33.91 -27.82
C PRO A 803 -12.21 33.03 -27.66
N LEU A 804 -11.13 33.33 -28.39
CA LEU A 804 -9.93 32.51 -28.48
C LEU A 804 -9.01 32.74 -27.27
N TYR A 805 -8.72 33.99 -26.93
CA TYR A 805 -7.79 34.37 -25.85
C TYR A 805 -8.28 35.54 -24.99
N TYR A 806 -7.69 35.71 -23.80
CA TYR A 806 -7.96 36.81 -22.89
C TYR A 806 -7.50 38.15 -23.47
N ASP A 807 -8.42 39.11 -23.57
CA ASP A 807 -8.22 40.40 -24.24
C ASP A 807 -7.82 41.56 -23.31
N GLY A 808 -7.56 41.28 -22.03
CA GLY A 808 -7.11 42.29 -21.06
C GLY A 808 -8.21 42.93 -20.21
N ARG A 809 -9.49 42.59 -20.42
CA ARG A 809 -10.63 43.21 -19.68
C ARG A 809 -10.91 42.54 -18.34
N GLU A 810 -11.24 43.34 -17.33
CA GLU A 810 -11.74 42.83 -16.05
C GLU A 810 -13.03 42.01 -16.26
N GLN A 811 -13.08 40.84 -15.65
CA GLN A 811 -14.21 39.91 -15.75
C GLN A 811 -15.21 40.19 -14.63
N ASP A 812 -16.50 39.98 -14.90
CA ASP A 812 -17.56 40.07 -13.88
C ASP A 812 -17.20 39.23 -12.64
N ASN A 813 -17.63 39.64 -11.45
CA ASN A 813 -17.41 38.92 -10.17
C ASN A 813 -17.97 37.48 -10.10
N ASN A 814 -18.62 36.98 -11.16
CA ASN A 814 -19.32 35.70 -11.17
C ASN A 814 -18.37 34.57 -11.61
N SER A 815 -17.94 33.74 -10.65
CA SER A 815 -16.98 32.67 -10.89
C SER A 815 -17.64 31.35 -11.39
N TYR A 816 -17.57 31.10 -12.69
CA TYR A 816 -17.95 29.87 -13.40
C TYR A 816 -16.99 28.71 -13.15
N ILE A 817 -15.73 28.98 -12.81
CA ILE A 817 -14.73 27.93 -12.60
C ILE A 817 -15.10 26.95 -11.47
N LYS A 818 -15.90 27.44 -10.50
CA LYS A 818 -16.42 26.70 -9.34
C LYS A 818 -17.75 25.98 -9.60
N MET A 819 -18.36 26.17 -10.76
CA MET A 819 -19.60 25.50 -11.11
C MET A 819 -19.39 24.02 -11.40
N THR A 820 -20.46 23.25 -11.24
CA THR A 820 -20.53 21.80 -11.44
C THR A 820 -21.47 21.47 -12.59
N PHE A 821 -21.23 20.33 -13.25
CA PHE A 821 -22.10 19.84 -14.30
C PHE A 821 -23.35 19.19 -13.69
N ASP A 822 -24.52 19.57 -14.19
CA ASP A 822 -25.82 18.99 -13.84
C ASP A 822 -26.52 18.55 -15.13
N HIS A 823 -27.38 17.54 -14.98
CA HIS A 823 -28.17 16.99 -16.08
C HIS A 823 -29.60 17.52 -16.03
N ILE A 824 -30.12 17.96 -17.17
CA ILE A 824 -31.52 18.40 -17.29
C ILE A 824 -32.42 17.19 -17.09
N LEU A 825 -32.30 16.18 -17.95
CA LEU A 825 -32.83 14.83 -17.74
C LEU A 825 -32.05 14.14 -16.61
N PRO A 826 -32.73 13.66 -15.56
CA PRO A 826 -32.06 13.04 -14.42
C PRO A 826 -31.25 11.79 -14.80
N GLN A 827 -30.14 11.53 -14.11
CA GLN A 827 -29.28 10.38 -14.45
C GLN A 827 -29.97 9.04 -14.24
N LYS A 828 -30.78 8.92 -13.18
CA LYS A 828 -31.67 7.75 -13.00
C LYS A 828 -33.04 8.10 -13.57
N GLN A 829 -33.54 7.29 -14.49
CA GLN A 829 -34.83 7.51 -15.14
C GLN A 829 -35.97 7.50 -14.11
N PRO A 830 -36.67 8.64 -13.89
CA PRO A 830 -37.81 8.71 -12.98
C PRO A 830 -39.03 7.98 -13.56
N ALA A 831 -39.94 7.53 -12.68
CA ALA A 831 -41.13 6.78 -13.09
C ALA A 831 -42.02 7.57 -14.07
N GLU A 832 -42.09 8.88 -13.90
CA GLU A 832 -42.85 9.81 -14.74
C GLU A 832 -42.32 9.88 -16.18
N LEU A 833 -41.01 9.64 -16.38
CA LEU A 833 -40.37 9.63 -17.69
C LEU A 833 -40.26 8.22 -18.29
N LYS A 834 -40.43 7.15 -17.49
CA LYS A 834 -40.48 5.77 -18.02
C LYS A 834 -41.63 5.55 -19.00
N VAL A 835 -42.75 6.24 -18.81
CA VAL A 835 -43.92 6.16 -19.70
C VAL A 835 -43.68 6.90 -21.03
N LYS A 836 -42.71 7.83 -21.06
CA LYS A 836 -42.43 8.66 -22.24
C LYS A 836 -41.43 7.97 -23.18
N PHE A 837 -40.32 7.41 -22.68
CA PHE A 837 -39.27 6.81 -23.52
C PHE A 837 -39.57 5.34 -23.89
N LYS A 838 -39.18 4.89 -25.08
CA LYS A 838 -39.43 3.53 -25.60
C LYS A 838 -38.58 2.47 -24.89
N SER A 839 -37.37 2.84 -24.42
CA SER A 839 -36.48 1.96 -23.68
C SER A 839 -35.53 2.74 -22.78
N GLU A 840 -34.90 2.04 -21.83
CA GLU A 840 -33.84 2.61 -20.98
C GLU A 840 -32.58 2.96 -21.79
N GLU A 841 -32.33 2.24 -22.89
CA GLU A 841 -31.25 2.53 -23.83
C GLU A 841 -31.46 3.87 -24.54
N GLU A 842 -32.68 4.12 -25.05
CA GLU A 842 -33.05 5.40 -25.66
C GLU A 842 -32.88 6.55 -24.65
N TYR A 843 -33.32 6.36 -23.41
CA TYR A 843 -33.16 7.35 -22.34
C TYR A 843 -31.68 7.68 -22.08
N ASN A 844 -30.83 6.66 -21.98
CA ASN A 844 -29.41 6.83 -21.69
C ASN A 844 -28.68 7.59 -22.80
N ILE A 845 -29.07 7.43 -24.07
CA ILE A 845 -28.53 8.23 -25.18
C ILE A 845 -28.74 9.73 -24.92
N TYR A 846 -29.98 10.15 -24.63
CA TYR A 846 -30.31 11.56 -24.40
C TYR A 846 -29.76 12.11 -23.09
N VAL A 847 -29.69 11.29 -22.03
CA VAL A 847 -29.05 11.69 -20.77
C VAL A 847 -27.58 12.05 -20.99
N ASN A 848 -26.88 11.27 -21.83
CA ASN A 848 -25.45 11.44 -22.02
C ASN A 848 -25.12 12.58 -23.00
N LYS A 849 -26.02 13.01 -23.89
CA LYS A 849 -25.79 14.13 -24.82
C LYS A 849 -25.38 15.41 -24.10
N ILE A 850 -24.47 16.19 -24.68
CA ILE A 850 -23.99 17.45 -24.08
C ILE A 850 -25.08 18.52 -23.96
N GLY A 851 -26.07 18.51 -24.87
CA GLY A 851 -27.23 19.39 -24.81
C GLY A 851 -28.13 19.17 -23.60
N ASN A 852 -28.02 17.99 -22.95
CA ASN A 852 -28.65 17.70 -21.66
C ASN A 852 -27.89 18.34 -20.47
N GLY A 853 -26.75 18.96 -20.71
CA GLY A 853 -25.88 19.54 -19.70
C GLY A 853 -26.20 20.99 -19.35
N ARG A 854 -26.02 21.33 -18.07
CA ARG A 854 -26.02 22.71 -17.57
C ARG A 854 -25.01 22.88 -16.44
N LEU A 855 -24.66 24.13 -16.16
CA LEU A 855 -23.78 24.47 -15.03
C LEU A 855 -24.61 24.96 -13.86
N LEU A 856 -24.35 24.42 -12.66
CA LEU A 856 -24.94 24.86 -11.38
C LEU A 856 -23.86 25.07 -10.32
N SER A 857 -24.14 25.90 -9.31
CA SER A 857 -23.30 25.93 -8.11
C SER A 857 -23.30 24.55 -7.42
N LYS A 858 -22.23 24.21 -6.70
CA LYS A 858 -22.14 22.93 -5.97
C LYS A 858 -23.26 22.77 -4.94
N LYS A 859 -23.71 23.87 -4.34
CA LYS A 859 -24.82 23.90 -3.37
C LYS A 859 -26.14 23.57 -4.06
N ASP A 860 -26.40 24.18 -5.20
CA ASP A 860 -27.65 24.00 -5.95
C ASP A 860 -27.74 22.62 -6.61
N ASN A 861 -26.61 22.11 -7.11
CA ASN A 861 -26.54 20.76 -7.68
C ASN A 861 -26.83 19.70 -6.60
N SER A 862 -26.20 19.83 -5.42
CA SER A 862 -26.45 18.94 -4.27
C SER A 862 -27.90 19.01 -3.77
N SER A 863 -28.52 20.20 -3.75
CA SER A 863 -29.87 20.40 -3.21
C SER A 863 -30.98 19.88 -4.14
N LYS A 864 -30.74 19.90 -5.46
CA LYS A 864 -31.65 19.37 -6.48
C LYS A 864 -31.77 17.84 -6.40
N GLY A 865 -30.64 17.14 -6.31
CA GLY A 865 -30.59 15.68 -6.44
C GLY A 865 -31.19 15.21 -7.78
N ASN A 866 -31.75 13.99 -7.82
CA ASN A 866 -32.31 13.40 -9.05
C ASN A 866 -33.80 13.78 -9.28
N ASN A 867 -34.24 14.93 -8.77
CA ASN A 867 -35.67 15.31 -8.72
C ASN A 867 -36.05 16.29 -9.85
N ILE A 868 -37.05 15.93 -10.66
CA ILE A 868 -37.59 16.79 -11.74
C ILE A 868 -38.36 17.99 -11.17
N ASN A 869 -39.02 17.84 -10.01
CA ASN A 869 -39.89 18.87 -9.43
C ASN A 869 -39.14 20.07 -8.84
N LYS A 870 -37.85 19.91 -8.53
CA LYS A 870 -36.99 21.00 -8.05
C LYS A 870 -36.41 21.88 -9.17
N GLN A 871 -36.77 21.62 -10.43
CA GLN A 871 -36.36 22.48 -11.55
C GLN A 871 -36.96 23.90 -11.46
N ASP A 872 -38.18 24.03 -10.95
CA ASP A 872 -38.88 25.34 -10.81
C ASP A 872 -38.60 26.03 -9.46
N ALA A 873 -38.21 25.26 -8.44
CA ALA A 873 -38.03 25.72 -7.05
C ALA A 873 -36.61 26.21 -6.73
N LEU A 874 -35.63 25.92 -7.58
CA LEU A 874 -34.37 26.64 -7.53
C LEU A 874 -34.69 28.05 -8.01
N GLU A 875 -34.77 29.01 -7.07
CA GLU A 875 -34.73 30.41 -7.43
C GLU A 875 -33.68 30.56 -8.51
N ILE A 876 -34.12 31.13 -9.63
CA ILE A 876 -33.27 31.58 -10.71
C ILE A 876 -32.39 32.67 -10.10
N THR A 877 -31.39 32.27 -9.32
CA THR A 877 -30.30 33.15 -8.96
C THR A 877 -29.68 33.56 -10.30
N ASN A 878 -29.18 34.79 -10.40
CA ASN A 878 -28.73 35.44 -11.63
C ASN A 878 -27.53 34.75 -12.33
N TYR A 879 -27.27 33.47 -12.03
CA TYR A 879 -26.04 32.75 -12.30
C TYR A 879 -26.23 31.48 -13.16
N ASN A 880 -27.46 31.16 -13.60
CA ASN A 880 -27.78 29.97 -14.43
C ASN A 880 -28.00 30.32 -15.92
N TYR A 881 -26.97 30.77 -16.61
CA TYR A 881 -27.04 31.22 -18.02
C TYR A 881 -27.49 30.11 -18.99
N THR A 882 -27.12 28.85 -18.75
CA THR A 882 -27.54 27.70 -19.59
C THR A 882 -29.01 27.29 -19.42
N VAL A 883 -29.72 27.90 -18.46
CA VAL A 883 -31.15 27.64 -18.17
C VAL A 883 -32.07 28.59 -18.94
N LYS A 884 -31.70 29.87 -19.05
CA LYS A 884 -32.50 30.92 -19.72
C LYS A 884 -32.30 30.99 -21.24
N GLY A 885 -31.35 30.22 -21.77
CA GLY A 885 -30.78 30.45 -23.10
C GLY A 885 -29.70 31.53 -23.03
N ILE A 886 -28.73 31.47 -23.94
CA ILE A 886 -27.62 32.42 -23.98
C ILE A 886 -27.53 33.04 -25.36
N SER A 887 -27.45 34.38 -25.41
CA SER A 887 -27.07 35.15 -26.60
C SER A 887 -25.71 35.79 -26.36
N SER A 888 -24.80 35.74 -27.33
CA SER A 888 -23.59 36.59 -27.28
C SER A 888 -23.97 38.07 -27.31
N LYS A 889 -23.09 38.94 -26.78
CA LYS A 889 -23.28 40.40 -26.84
C LYS A 889 -22.98 40.99 -28.21
N GLN A 890 -22.21 40.28 -29.03
CA GLN A 890 -21.78 40.68 -30.36
C GLN A 890 -21.90 39.50 -31.33
N PRO A 891 -22.09 39.76 -32.63
CA PRO A 891 -22.06 38.70 -33.63
C PRO A 891 -20.64 38.12 -33.70
N MET A 892 -20.58 36.81 -33.90
CA MET A 892 -19.34 36.04 -33.93
C MET A 892 -19.36 35.08 -35.11
N LYS A 893 -18.16 34.66 -35.52
CA LYS A 893 -18.00 33.66 -36.56
C LYS A 893 -18.36 32.30 -35.97
N ILE A 894 -19.49 31.75 -36.39
CA ILE A 894 -19.95 30.42 -35.99
C ILE A 894 -19.79 29.47 -37.18
N LEU A 895 -19.23 28.30 -36.91
CA LEU A 895 -19.13 27.17 -37.82
C LEU A 895 -20.48 26.47 -37.88
N ASP A 896 -21.01 26.34 -39.09
CA ASP A 896 -22.15 25.49 -39.38
C ASP A 896 -21.68 24.24 -40.15
N LEU A 897 -21.92 23.07 -39.59
CA LEU A 897 -21.56 21.76 -40.16
C LEU A 897 -22.79 21.14 -40.84
N ASN A 898 -23.40 21.87 -41.78
CA ASN A 898 -24.52 21.36 -42.55
C ASN A 898 -24.01 20.53 -43.74
N GLY A 899 -23.91 19.22 -43.52
CA GLY A 899 -24.02 18.18 -44.55
C GLY A 899 -23.29 18.40 -45.89
N GLN A 900 -22.00 18.80 -45.84
CA GLN A 900 -21.00 18.90 -46.93
C GLN A 900 -20.42 20.29 -47.21
N GLN A 901 -20.81 21.38 -46.52
CA GLN A 901 -20.11 22.68 -46.61
C GLN A 901 -19.85 23.27 -45.22
N LEU A 902 -18.59 23.68 -44.97
CA LEU A 902 -18.24 24.45 -43.76
C LEU A 902 -18.57 25.90 -44.05
N ILE A 903 -19.61 26.42 -43.41
CA ILE A 903 -20.04 27.81 -43.59
C ILE A 903 -19.72 28.58 -42.32
N ILE A 904 -18.85 29.58 -42.44
CA ILE A 904 -18.61 30.54 -41.36
C ILE A 904 -19.61 31.67 -41.51
N GLN A 905 -20.52 31.80 -40.55
CA GLN A 905 -21.52 32.87 -40.53
C GLN A 905 -21.24 33.83 -39.40
N ASN A 906 -21.39 35.14 -39.65
CA ASN A 906 -21.33 36.14 -38.60
C ASN A 906 -22.72 36.25 -37.95
N LYS A 907 -22.92 35.58 -36.82
CA LYS A 907 -24.21 35.49 -36.11
C LYS A 907 -24.02 35.61 -34.61
N TYR A 908 -25.07 36.01 -33.92
CA TYR A 908 -25.08 35.89 -32.46
C TYR A 908 -25.06 34.41 -32.08
N LEU A 909 -24.22 34.04 -31.11
CA LEU A 909 -24.26 32.71 -30.53
C LEU A 909 -25.56 32.58 -29.75
N GLU A 910 -26.48 31.74 -30.22
CA GLU A 910 -27.74 31.46 -29.55
C GLU A 910 -27.77 30.02 -29.04
N LEU A 911 -27.92 29.84 -27.73
CA LEU A 911 -28.20 28.57 -27.09
C LEU A 911 -29.66 28.53 -26.67
N LEU A 912 -30.41 27.52 -27.14
CA LEU A 912 -31.79 27.31 -26.71
C LEU A 912 -31.89 27.15 -25.18
N SER A 913 -33.00 27.65 -24.63
CA SER A 913 -33.36 27.41 -23.23
C SER A 913 -33.56 25.91 -22.96
N GLN A 914 -33.52 25.51 -21.69
CA GLN A 914 -33.77 24.12 -21.33
C GLN A 914 -35.24 23.73 -21.58
N PRO A 915 -35.52 22.47 -21.93
CA PRO A 915 -36.90 22.00 -22.05
C PRO A 915 -37.56 21.99 -20.67
N ASN A 916 -38.85 22.35 -20.61
CA ASN A 916 -39.65 22.14 -19.41
C ASN A 916 -40.08 20.67 -19.34
N LEU A 917 -39.43 19.88 -18.48
CA LEU A 917 -39.69 18.44 -18.41
C LEU A 917 -41.12 18.07 -17.95
N LYS A 918 -41.83 19.00 -17.31
CA LYS A 918 -43.21 18.80 -16.85
C LYS A 918 -44.21 18.98 -17.99
N THR A 919 -44.06 20.06 -18.77
CA THR A 919 -45.09 20.49 -19.72
C THR A 919 -44.77 20.15 -21.17
N ALA A 920 -43.49 20.00 -21.54
CA ALA A 920 -43.11 19.75 -22.93
C ALA A 920 -43.41 18.28 -23.36
N PRO A 921 -43.94 18.07 -24.58
CA PRO A 921 -43.98 16.77 -25.23
C PRO A 921 -42.58 16.14 -25.35
N LEU A 922 -42.49 14.81 -25.36
CA LEU A 922 -41.20 14.13 -25.42
C LEU A 922 -40.39 14.49 -26.67
N GLU A 923 -41.05 14.56 -27.83
CA GLU A 923 -40.37 14.89 -29.08
C GLU A 923 -39.79 16.31 -29.05
N GLU A 924 -40.46 17.25 -28.40
CA GLU A 924 -39.92 18.60 -28.15
C GLU A 924 -38.69 18.55 -27.22
N ILE A 925 -38.73 17.76 -26.14
CA ILE A 925 -37.60 17.58 -25.22
C ILE A 925 -36.38 17.03 -25.98
N LYS A 926 -36.57 15.98 -26.79
CA LYS A 926 -35.52 15.36 -27.59
C LYS A 926 -34.94 16.37 -28.60
N GLN A 927 -35.81 17.06 -29.32
CA GLN A 927 -35.41 18.07 -30.30
C GLN A 927 -34.59 19.19 -29.65
N ILE A 928 -35.01 19.72 -28.49
CA ILE A 928 -34.26 20.76 -27.79
C ILE A 928 -32.89 20.24 -27.35
N ILE A 929 -32.80 19.02 -26.80
CA ILE A 929 -31.51 18.44 -26.39
C ILE A 929 -30.58 18.25 -27.60
N ASP A 930 -31.12 17.82 -28.73
CA ASP A 930 -30.34 17.60 -29.96
C ASP A 930 -29.84 18.92 -30.53
N THR A 931 -30.73 19.90 -30.71
CA THR A 931 -30.36 21.24 -31.18
C THR A 931 -29.35 21.90 -30.26
N ARG A 932 -29.52 21.80 -28.94
CA ARG A 932 -28.54 22.32 -27.98
C ARG A 932 -27.19 21.61 -28.09
N SER A 933 -27.17 20.31 -28.34
CA SER A 933 -25.92 19.57 -28.52
C SER A 933 -25.13 20.11 -29.71
N THR A 934 -25.81 20.26 -30.86
CA THR A 934 -25.24 20.84 -32.07
C THR A 934 -24.77 22.29 -31.84
N GLN A 935 -25.58 23.14 -31.21
CA GLN A 935 -25.22 24.53 -30.94
C GLN A 935 -23.98 24.64 -30.02
N ILE A 936 -23.92 23.84 -28.94
CA ILE A 936 -22.78 23.86 -28.01
C ILE A 936 -21.49 23.42 -28.70
N LEU A 937 -21.53 22.30 -29.44
CA LEU A 937 -20.33 21.77 -30.12
C LEU A 937 -19.87 22.70 -31.24
N SER A 938 -20.81 23.23 -32.04
CA SER A 938 -20.51 24.20 -33.10
C SER A 938 -19.87 25.45 -32.53
N ALA A 939 -20.43 26.02 -31.45
CA ALA A 939 -19.86 27.17 -30.76
C ALA A 939 -18.45 26.89 -30.23
N TYR A 940 -18.25 25.72 -29.62
CA TYR A 940 -16.96 25.32 -29.07
C TYR A 940 -15.88 25.15 -30.14
N LEU A 941 -16.19 24.49 -31.25
CA LEU A 941 -15.26 24.35 -32.38
C LEU A 941 -14.97 25.70 -33.03
N SER A 942 -15.97 26.59 -33.07
CA SER A 942 -15.81 27.94 -33.62
C SER A 942 -14.75 28.76 -32.89
N ILE A 943 -14.59 28.57 -31.58
CA ILE A 943 -13.52 29.21 -30.79
C ILE A 943 -12.15 29.00 -31.45
N PHE A 944 -11.87 27.78 -31.90
CA PHE A 944 -10.53 27.37 -32.33
C PHE A 944 -10.33 27.36 -33.84
N PHE A 945 -11.41 27.25 -34.62
CA PHE A 945 -11.36 27.03 -36.06
C PHE A 945 -12.12 28.08 -36.89
N ALA A 946 -13.00 28.90 -36.30
CA ALA A 946 -13.67 29.99 -37.06
C ALA A 946 -12.81 31.25 -37.19
N TYR A 947 -11.74 31.33 -36.40
CA TYR A 947 -10.79 32.42 -36.38
C TYR A 947 -9.44 31.86 -36.80
N HIS A 948 -8.99 32.16 -38.03
CA HIS A 948 -7.58 31.98 -38.37
C HIS A 948 -6.74 32.85 -37.43
N TRP A 949 -5.57 32.36 -37.05
CA TRP A 949 -4.73 32.89 -35.97
C TRP A 949 -4.12 34.29 -36.24
N ASP A 950 -4.64 34.99 -37.27
CA ASP A 950 -4.08 36.19 -37.90
C ASP A 950 -5.13 37.19 -38.41
N ASN A 951 -6.11 37.54 -37.58
CA ASN A 951 -6.69 38.89 -37.65
C ASN A 951 -6.38 39.65 -36.36
#